data_AF-A0A8B9TWU2-F1
#
_entry.id   AF-A0A8B9TWU2-F1
#
_cell.length_a   1.000
_cell.length_b   1.000
_cell.length_c   1.000
_cell.angle_alpha   90.00
_cell.angle_beta   90.00
_cell.angle_gamma   90.00
#
_symmetry.space_group_name_H-M   'P 1'
#
loop_
_entity.id
_entity.type
_entity.pdbx_description
1 polymer ?
#
loop_
_entity_poly.entity_id
_entity_poly.type
_entity_poly.pdbx_seq_one_letter_code
_entity_poly.pdbx_strand_id
1 'polypeptide(L)'
;MLRRVLCTMFFMGALPSPAEMSQGHISVVLLGATGDLAKKYLWQGLFQLYMDQVSSGHSFTFHGAALTALEPGQKMMFDVLKKLACPPDEAPDRCAVLKDQFLKLSQYHQLKTAENYTVLNREIEVLLRQEGLKEIARHINSSCRPPPGAWLRVVLEKPFGHDLESAQQLAAELTSFFREEEMYRVDHYLGQAVAHILPFRDQNQEFLDPIWNRHHVERVEIVLKEVVDAKGRTSFYEQYGVIRDVLQNHLTEALMFLTMELPGNLSRTEEVLQCKLQALRSLRGLEKHSAVLGQYQAYASHVQEELKKGQDYVSTTPTFAGVLVQSDSLRWEGVPFLLTSGKALDERVGYVRVLFKNRAYCTQSETLRDAGHSQCKAKQIIFYIGHGALNTPAVLVSRNLFRPVMPKSSWREVVGQPELHVFGQPLSDYYVYSPVKERDAYSVLISNIYHGRKDFFITTENLLASWAFWTPLLNSISQQPPRLYPGGVENQNLLDFEMVSGELAFTAAEPVELLHPDRSMPSDFKTIQSKFRQSPLVSMWSEDLISQLASDVEKAANRAVAGSGQFHLALSGGSSPVALFQRLARHHYAFPWRHTHIWLVDERCVPLTDPESNFFSLHSHLLQSIRVPYFNVHPMPVHLNQRLCVEEDGGTELYAKEIAALVANSSFDLVLLGLGTDGHTASLFPDSEDGLEGTQAVVLTESPIKPHQRMSFSLSLINKARQVFVLVVGKGKHDITTQISRVGRQPRKWPISGVSPSSGQLVWYVDYEALLG
;
A
#
# COMPACT_ATOMS: atom_id res chain seq x y z
N MET A 1 -1.37 -9.81 22.02
CA MET A 1 -0.12 -9.51 21.26
C MET A 1 0.57 -8.18 21.62
N LEU A 2 0.02 -7.30 22.47
CA LEU A 2 0.44 -5.88 22.67
C LEU A 2 1.87 -5.61 23.23
N ARG A 3 2.83 -6.54 23.18
CA ARG A 3 4.01 -6.53 24.07
C ARG A 3 5.21 -5.68 23.64
N ARG A 4 5.11 -4.77 22.65
CA ARG A 4 6.27 -4.03 22.11
C ARG A 4 6.14 -2.54 21.71
N VAL A 5 4.95 -2.00 21.44
CA VAL A 5 4.82 -0.59 21.00
C VAL A 5 3.62 0.10 21.65
N LEU A 6 3.83 0.65 22.85
CA LEU A 6 3.08 1.79 23.37
C LEU A 6 4.07 2.68 24.14
N CYS A 7 4.14 3.96 23.77
CA CYS A 7 4.47 5.02 24.72
C CYS A 7 3.16 5.48 25.37
N THR A 8 3.21 5.94 26.62
CA THR A 8 2.03 6.47 27.30
C THR A 8 2.50 7.57 28.24
N MET A 9 2.03 8.79 28.02
CA MET A 9 2.36 9.92 28.89
C MET A 9 1.21 10.19 29.85
N PHE A 10 1.54 10.53 31.08
CA PHE A 10 0.59 10.95 32.10
C PHE A 10 0.97 12.35 32.55
N PHE A 11 -0.03 13.19 32.78
CA PHE A 11 0.11 14.42 33.54
C PHE A 11 -0.87 14.37 34.70
N MET A 12 -0.38 14.73 35.90
CA MET A 12 -1.16 14.81 37.12
C MET A 12 -0.86 16.15 37.80
N GLY A 13 -1.89 16.93 38.16
CA GLY A 13 -1.67 18.23 38.81
C GLY A 13 -2.81 18.70 39.71
N ALA A 14 -2.45 19.40 40.79
CA ALA A 14 -3.37 19.77 41.88
C ALA A 14 -3.53 21.30 42.04
N LEU A 15 -4.72 21.76 42.43
CA LEU A 15 -4.99 23.16 42.79
C LEU A 15 -5.01 23.34 44.33
N PRO A 16 -4.30 24.32 44.90
CA PRO A 16 -4.27 24.55 46.35
C PRO A 16 -5.49 25.32 46.87
N SER A 17 -5.70 25.26 48.19
CA SER A 17 -6.62 26.15 48.91
C SER A 17 -6.10 27.61 48.89
N PRO A 18 -6.96 28.63 49.10
CA PRO A 18 -6.67 30.02 48.70
C PRO A 18 -5.76 30.80 49.68
N ALA A 19 -4.61 30.22 50.05
CA ALA A 19 -3.70 30.78 51.05
C ALA A 19 -2.19 30.51 50.80
N GLU A 20 -1.73 30.39 49.54
CA GLU A 20 -0.30 30.59 49.20
C GLU A 20 -0.10 30.83 47.68
N MET A 21 0.94 31.57 47.31
CA MET A 21 1.19 32.02 45.92
C MET A 21 1.96 30.99 45.06
N SER A 22 1.51 29.74 45.01
CA SER A 22 2.05 28.73 44.08
C SER A 22 0.94 28.12 43.23
N GLN A 23 1.17 27.97 41.91
CA GLN A 23 0.23 27.28 41.02
C GLN A 23 0.52 25.77 41.00
N GLY A 24 0.44 25.15 42.18
CA GLY A 24 0.46 23.69 42.34
C GLY A 24 1.75 22.98 41.90
N HIS A 25 1.61 21.66 41.77
CA HIS A 25 2.64 20.75 41.26
C HIS A 25 2.09 19.95 40.08
N ILE A 26 2.96 19.66 39.10
CA ILE A 26 2.65 18.84 37.94
C ILE A 26 3.69 17.72 37.84
N SER A 27 3.25 16.48 38.06
CA SER A 27 4.06 15.30 37.79
C SER A 27 3.74 14.74 36.41
N VAL A 28 4.80 14.40 35.67
CA VAL A 28 4.71 13.84 34.32
C VAL A 28 5.33 12.45 34.31
N VAL A 29 4.57 11.42 33.93
CA VAL A 29 5.11 10.04 33.78
C VAL A 29 5.17 9.68 32.32
N LEU A 30 6.34 9.31 31.81
CA LEU A 30 6.56 8.86 30.44
C LEU A 30 6.87 7.36 30.41
N LEU A 31 5.83 6.54 30.19
CA LEU A 31 6.00 5.11 29.94
C LEU A 31 6.55 4.91 28.52
N GLY A 32 7.57 4.05 28.39
CA GLY A 32 8.33 3.88 27.16
C GLY A 32 9.48 4.88 27.00
N ALA A 33 9.96 5.50 28.08
CA ALA A 33 10.98 6.57 28.06
C ALA A 33 12.29 6.26 27.31
N THR A 34 12.65 4.98 27.15
CA THR A 34 13.83 4.51 26.39
C THR A 34 13.51 4.08 24.95
N GLY A 35 12.25 4.18 24.51
CA GLY A 35 11.80 3.88 23.15
C GLY A 35 12.03 5.03 22.16
N ASP A 36 11.92 4.73 20.87
CA ASP A 36 12.34 5.67 19.81
C ASP A 36 11.46 6.91 19.69
N LEU A 37 10.16 6.81 19.99
CA LEU A 37 9.26 7.97 20.02
C LEU A 37 9.66 8.95 21.14
N ALA A 38 9.94 8.42 22.33
CA ALA A 38 10.43 9.19 23.47
C ALA A 38 11.77 9.88 23.16
N LYS A 39 12.72 9.13 22.59
CA LYS A 39 14.05 9.61 22.19
C LYS A 39 14.03 10.71 21.13
N LYS A 40 13.12 10.63 20.15
CA LYS A 40 13.07 11.55 19.00
C LYS A 40 12.21 12.79 19.25
N TYR A 41 11.12 12.67 20.01
CA TYR A 41 10.09 13.73 20.10
C TYR A 41 9.67 14.05 21.53
N LEU A 42 9.23 13.05 22.32
CA LEU A 42 8.50 13.34 23.57
C LEU A 42 9.36 14.07 24.60
N TRP A 43 10.64 13.70 24.77
CA TRP A 43 11.53 14.40 25.69
C TRP A 43 11.83 15.85 25.26
N GLN A 44 11.85 16.14 23.95
CA GLN A 44 12.02 17.50 23.43
C GLN A 44 10.75 18.34 23.66
N GLY A 45 9.57 17.78 23.44
CA GLY A 45 8.30 18.45 23.70
C GLY A 45 8.04 18.70 25.19
N LEU A 46 8.45 17.78 26.06
CA LEU A 46 8.40 17.97 27.52
C LEU A 46 9.38 19.05 28.00
N PHE A 47 10.58 19.11 27.42
CA PHE A 47 11.52 20.19 27.71
C PHE A 47 11.02 21.55 27.18
N GLN A 48 10.37 21.59 26.01
CA GLN A 48 9.71 22.81 25.51
C GLN A 48 8.58 23.25 26.43
N LEU A 49 7.75 22.33 26.93
CA LEU A 49 6.72 22.66 27.92
C LEU A 49 7.33 23.22 29.20
N TYR A 50 8.42 22.62 29.69
CA TYR A 50 9.13 23.12 30.86
C TYR A 50 9.68 24.54 30.64
N MET A 51 10.33 24.81 29.51
CA MET A 51 10.81 26.17 29.18
C MET A 51 9.67 27.20 29.04
N ASP A 52 8.55 26.81 28.41
CA ASP A 52 7.39 27.67 28.22
C ASP A 52 6.64 27.94 29.55
N GLN A 53 6.69 27.01 30.53
CA GLN A 53 5.84 27.05 31.74
C GLN A 53 6.56 27.17 33.09
N VAL A 54 7.89 27.01 33.18
CA VAL A 54 8.64 27.15 34.44
C VAL A 54 8.46 28.54 35.09
N SER A 55 8.25 29.57 34.28
CA SER A 55 8.00 30.94 34.75
C SER A 55 6.54 31.25 35.11
N SER A 56 5.63 30.27 35.01
CA SER A 56 4.19 30.44 35.35
C SER A 56 3.88 30.32 36.85
N GLY A 57 4.82 29.83 37.66
CA GLY A 57 4.59 29.50 39.08
C GLY A 57 4.11 28.07 39.34
N HIS A 58 4.04 27.22 38.31
CA HIS A 58 3.89 25.77 38.45
C HIS A 58 5.25 25.11 38.75
N SER A 59 5.26 24.10 39.62
CA SER A 59 6.42 23.22 39.85
C SER A 59 6.27 21.89 39.12
N PHE A 60 7.38 21.26 38.69
CA PHE A 60 7.36 20.10 37.80
C PHE A 60 8.22 18.92 38.31
N THR A 61 7.79 17.68 38.04
CA THR A 61 8.62 16.45 38.10
C THR A 61 8.42 15.60 36.85
N PHE A 62 9.47 14.89 36.40
CA PHE A 62 9.45 14.06 35.21
C PHE A 62 9.95 12.64 35.53
N HIS A 63 9.07 11.65 35.40
CA HIS A 63 9.35 10.24 35.68
C HIS A 63 9.38 9.45 34.36
N GLY A 64 10.59 9.24 33.83
CA GLY A 64 10.80 8.34 32.70
C GLY A 64 10.71 6.88 33.16
N ALA A 65 9.96 6.05 32.46
CA ALA A 65 9.82 4.64 32.83
C ALA A 65 9.85 3.69 31.64
N ALA A 66 10.50 2.54 31.80
CA ALA A 66 10.47 1.46 30.80
C ALA A 66 10.75 0.07 31.40
N LEU A 67 10.72 -0.95 30.55
CA LEU A 67 11.10 -2.33 30.90
C LEU A 67 12.63 -2.49 31.08
N THR A 68 13.43 -1.56 30.55
CA THR A 68 14.90 -1.57 30.63
C THR A 68 15.36 -1.55 32.09
N ALA A 69 16.41 -2.33 32.40
CA ALA A 69 17.03 -2.35 33.73
C ALA A 69 17.47 -0.95 34.19
N LEU A 70 17.45 -0.71 35.51
CA LEU A 70 17.59 0.62 36.11
C LEU A 70 18.81 1.40 35.58
N GLU A 71 20.02 0.85 35.72
CA GLU A 71 21.27 1.50 35.29
C GLU A 71 21.34 1.76 33.76
N PRO A 72 21.13 0.77 32.86
CA PRO A 72 21.08 1.05 31.42
C PRO A 72 19.97 2.04 31.03
N GLY A 73 18.82 2.00 31.70
CA GLY A 73 17.71 2.90 31.45
C GLY A 73 18.00 4.35 31.86
N GLN A 74 18.55 4.54 33.07
CA GLN A 74 19.07 5.82 33.55
C GLN A 74 20.09 6.41 32.58
N LYS A 75 21.06 5.61 32.14
CA LYS A 75 22.08 6.05 31.17
C LYS A 75 21.45 6.44 29.82
N MET A 76 20.57 5.61 29.26
CA MET A 76 19.87 5.94 28.01
C MET A 76 19.02 7.20 28.11
N MET A 77 18.34 7.43 29.23
CA MET A 77 17.55 8.64 29.46
C MET A 77 18.47 9.87 29.58
N PHE A 78 19.53 9.79 30.38
CA PHE A 78 20.52 10.87 30.55
C PHE A 78 21.18 11.26 29.22
N ASP A 79 21.58 10.28 28.40
CA ASP A 79 22.17 10.51 27.08
C ASP A 79 21.21 11.19 26.09
N VAL A 80 19.89 11.07 26.28
CA VAL A 80 18.86 11.77 25.50
C VAL A 80 18.63 13.18 26.04
N LEU A 81 18.41 13.30 27.36
CA LEU A 81 18.17 14.59 28.03
C LEU A 81 19.35 15.55 27.83
N LYS A 82 20.58 15.05 27.83
CA LYS A 82 21.79 15.83 27.52
C LYS A 82 21.85 16.30 26.06
N LYS A 83 21.15 15.66 25.13
CA LYS A 83 21.13 15.99 23.69
C LYS A 83 19.96 16.89 23.25
N LEU A 84 19.01 17.21 24.12
CA LEU A 84 17.86 18.07 23.80
C LEU A 84 18.31 19.43 23.25
N ALA A 85 17.61 19.91 22.24
CA ALA A 85 17.92 21.15 21.54
C ALA A 85 17.35 22.38 22.27
N CYS A 86 18.10 23.48 22.24
CA CYS A 86 17.60 24.80 22.62
C CYS A 86 16.85 25.43 21.43
N PRO A 87 15.71 26.12 21.64
CA PRO A 87 15.10 26.94 20.62
C PRO A 87 16.04 28.08 20.20
N PRO A 88 16.06 28.49 18.92
CA PRO A 88 16.97 29.54 18.43
C PRO A 88 16.69 30.93 19.03
N ASP A 89 15.47 31.16 19.51
CA ASP A 89 15.05 32.42 20.15
C ASP A 89 15.31 32.45 21.66
N GLU A 90 15.77 31.34 22.25
CA GLU A 90 16.04 31.23 23.69
C GLU A 90 17.49 31.58 24.00
N ALA A 91 17.73 32.36 25.06
CA ALA A 91 19.09 32.78 25.40
C ALA A 91 19.93 31.53 25.78
N PRO A 92 21.12 31.31 25.18
CA PRO A 92 21.90 30.08 25.38
C PRO A 92 22.16 29.74 26.85
N ASP A 93 22.48 30.74 27.67
CA ASP A 93 22.72 30.57 29.11
C ASP A 93 21.45 30.19 29.87
N ARG A 94 20.30 30.81 29.53
CA ARG A 94 18.99 30.46 30.12
C ARG A 94 18.61 29.03 29.74
N CYS A 95 18.74 28.65 28.46
CA CYS A 95 18.48 27.27 28.05
C CYS A 95 19.41 26.27 28.74
N ALA A 96 20.72 26.57 28.88
CA ALA A 96 21.67 25.70 29.56
C ALA A 96 21.30 25.47 31.03
N VAL A 97 20.92 26.53 31.76
CA VAL A 97 20.43 26.44 33.14
C VAL A 97 19.12 25.65 33.22
N LEU A 98 18.13 25.95 32.36
CA LEU A 98 16.86 25.23 32.34
C LEU A 98 17.03 23.75 31.98
N LYS A 99 18.03 23.39 31.17
CA LYS A 99 18.34 22.01 30.78
C LYS A 99 19.01 21.22 31.90
N ASP A 100 19.91 21.84 32.66
CA ASP A 100 20.48 21.26 33.89
C ASP A 100 19.41 21.08 34.99
N GLN A 101 18.48 22.05 35.12
CA GLN A 101 17.31 21.89 35.99
C GLN A 101 16.39 20.75 35.52
N PHE A 102 16.05 20.68 34.23
CA PHE A 102 15.22 19.61 33.66
C PHE A 102 15.85 18.22 33.85
N LEU A 103 17.18 18.10 33.71
CA LEU A 103 17.94 16.89 34.05
C LEU A 103 17.78 16.50 35.52
N LYS A 104 17.84 17.46 36.46
CA LYS A 104 17.68 17.23 37.91
C LYS A 104 16.25 16.91 38.32
N LEU A 105 15.26 17.41 37.58
CA LEU A 105 13.83 17.10 37.75
C LEU A 105 13.41 15.77 37.07
N SER A 106 14.33 15.11 36.35
CA SER A 106 14.06 13.88 35.60
C SER A 106 14.61 12.63 36.29
N GLN A 107 13.72 11.70 36.66
CA GLN A 107 14.04 10.43 37.30
C GLN A 107 13.70 9.24 36.38
N TYR A 108 14.46 8.14 36.46
CA TYR A 108 14.18 6.92 35.68
C TYR A 108 13.82 5.74 36.58
N HIS A 109 12.73 5.04 36.23
CA HIS A 109 12.19 3.91 36.97
C HIS A 109 12.05 2.68 36.05
N GLN A 110 12.44 1.50 36.52
CA GLN A 110 12.10 0.25 35.83
C GLN A 110 10.72 -0.23 36.28
N LEU A 111 9.77 -0.34 35.35
CA LEU A 111 8.40 -0.81 35.65
C LEU A 111 8.15 -2.19 35.03
N LYS A 112 8.43 -3.25 35.80
CA LYS A 112 8.35 -4.66 35.37
C LYS A 112 7.36 -5.48 36.18
N THR A 113 7.22 -5.23 37.49
CA THR A 113 6.26 -5.88 38.39
C THR A 113 5.26 -4.87 38.94
N ALA A 114 4.13 -5.34 39.48
CA ALA A 114 3.14 -4.49 40.14
C ALA A 114 3.76 -3.64 41.26
N GLU A 115 4.71 -4.19 42.03
CA GLU A 115 5.39 -3.47 43.11
C GLU A 115 6.18 -2.26 42.59
N ASN A 116 6.76 -2.34 41.39
CA ASN A 116 7.46 -1.19 40.81
C ASN A 116 6.51 -0.02 40.55
N TYR A 117 5.28 -0.32 40.11
CA TYR A 117 4.25 0.71 39.96
C TYR A 117 3.75 1.22 41.32
N THR A 118 3.65 0.37 42.34
CA THR A 118 3.32 0.81 43.71
C THR A 118 4.42 1.68 44.34
N VAL A 119 5.69 1.44 44.01
CA VAL A 119 6.81 2.30 44.43
C VAL A 119 6.77 3.65 43.73
N LEU A 120 6.69 3.65 42.38
CA LEU A 120 6.51 4.90 41.62
C LEU A 120 5.26 5.66 42.06
N ASN A 121 4.18 4.93 42.40
CA ASN A 121 2.99 5.56 42.95
C ASN A 121 3.29 6.27 44.27
N ARG A 122 3.92 5.61 45.23
CA ARG A 122 4.25 6.21 46.53
C ARG A 122 5.16 7.43 46.38
N GLU A 123 6.07 7.43 45.41
CA GLU A 123 6.90 8.59 45.08
C GLU A 123 6.04 9.75 44.52
N ILE A 124 5.17 9.48 43.56
CA ILE A 124 4.21 10.45 43.01
C ILE A 124 3.20 10.93 44.08
N GLU A 125 2.78 10.06 44.99
CA GLU A 125 1.85 10.38 46.07
C GLU A 125 2.51 11.14 47.22
N VAL A 126 3.80 10.94 47.49
CA VAL A 126 4.56 11.83 48.38
C VAL A 126 4.63 13.26 47.79
N LEU A 127 4.52 13.39 46.46
CA LEU A 127 4.48 14.67 45.74
C LEU A 127 3.05 15.22 45.47
N LEU A 128 2.00 14.37 45.40
CA LEU A 128 0.63 14.75 44.97
C LEU A 128 -0.54 14.15 45.77
N ARG A 129 -0.36 13.05 46.54
CA ARG A 129 -1.31 12.31 47.40
C ARG A 129 -2.72 11.96 46.82
N GLN A 130 -2.91 10.83 46.08
CA GLN A 130 -4.05 9.84 46.13
C GLN A 130 -4.60 9.23 44.79
N GLU A 131 -4.25 7.95 44.48
CA GLU A 131 -5.03 6.80 43.88
C GLU A 131 -5.55 6.70 42.38
N GLY A 132 -5.34 5.52 41.67
CA GLY A 132 -4.93 5.19 40.22
C GLY A 132 -5.76 4.35 39.17
N LEU A 133 -5.15 3.41 38.33
CA LEU A 133 -5.62 2.21 37.43
C LEU A 133 -4.36 1.50 36.63
N LYS A 134 -3.96 0.24 36.13
CA LYS A 134 -4.23 -1.30 35.95
C LYS A 134 -3.41 -2.31 36.78
N GLU A 135 -2.10 -2.55 36.71
CA GLU A 135 -1.00 -2.38 35.73
C GLU A 135 -0.76 -1.04 34.99
N ILE A 136 -1.68 -0.53 34.17
CA ILE A 136 -1.59 0.78 33.49
C ILE A 136 -2.97 1.52 33.39
N ALA A 137 -4.13 0.84 33.20
CA ALA A 137 -5.53 1.19 33.62
C ALA A 137 -6.49 0.02 34.18
N ARG A 138 -6.89 -0.14 35.50
CA ARG A 138 -7.78 -1.13 36.30
C ARG A 138 -7.56 -1.44 37.84
N HIS A 139 -6.42 -1.96 38.33
CA HIS A 139 -6.07 -2.33 39.74
C HIS A 139 -4.67 -1.82 40.18
N ILE A 140 -4.12 -0.88 39.42
CA ILE A 140 -3.44 0.27 40.01
C ILE A 140 -4.52 1.30 40.37
N ASN A 141 -5.84 0.97 40.35
CA ASN A 141 -6.92 1.82 40.90
C ASN A 141 -6.60 2.21 42.34
N SER A 142 -6.01 1.25 42.99
CA SER A 142 -5.27 1.24 44.23
C SER A 142 -3.86 1.87 44.13
N SER A 143 -3.58 2.82 43.23
CA SER A 143 -2.23 3.38 42.93
C SER A 143 -2.18 4.77 42.17
N CYS A 144 -1.75 4.94 40.90
CA CYS A 144 -1.37 6.28 40.34
C CYS A 144 -2.44 7.15 39.59
N ARG A 145 -3.31 7.89 40.30
CA ARG A 145 -4.16 9.03 39.85
C ARG A 145 -4.17 10.03 41.03
N PRO A 146 -4.64 11.28 40.88
CA PRO A 146 -4.43 12.31 41.90
C PRO A 146 -5.71 12.63 42.69
N PRO A 147 -5.60 13.33 43.84
CA PRO A 147 -6.69 13.48 44.82
C PRO A 147 -7.93 14.21 44.29
N PRO A 148 -9.04 14.16 45.03
CA PRO A 148 -10.11 15.14 44.90
C PRO A 148 -9.55 16.59 44.95
N GLY A 149 -9.70 17.33 43.85
CA GLY A 149 -9.07 18.67 43.66
C GLY A 149 -7.88 18.68 42.69
N ALA A 150 -7.48 17.53 42.17
CA ALA A 150 -6.44 17.37 41.17
C ALA A 150 -6.97 16.69 39.90
N TRP A 151 -6.29 16.90 38.78
CA TRP A 151 -6.68 16.40 37.46
C TRP A 151 -5.72 15.33 36.95
N LEU A 152 -6.26 14.32 36.26
CA LEU A 152 -5.51 13.29 35.53
C LEU A 152 -5.66 13.52 34.02
N ARG A 153 -4.56 13.42 33.27
CA ARG A 153 -4.59 13.37 31.80
C ARG A 153 -3.69 12.24 31.30
N VAL A 154 -4.26 11.31 30.56
CA VAL A 154 -3.62 10.09 30.05
C VAL A 154 -3.52 10.16 28.54
N VAL A 155 -2.30 10.26 28.05
CA VAL A 155 -1.95 10.40 26.64
C VAL A 155 -1.73 9.01 26.05
N LEU A 156 -2.62 8.63 25.13
CA LEU A 156 -2.64 7.32 24.50
C LEU A 156 -2.09 7.45 23.07
N GLU A 157 -1.12 6.62 22.71
CA GLU A 157 -0.56 6.55 21.36
C GLU A 157 -1.29 5.57 20.45
N LYS A 158 -1.21 5.80 19.13
CA LYS A 158 -1.81 4.91 18.13
C LYS A 158 -1.03 3.57 18.09
N PRO A 159 -1.68 2.43 17.79
CA PRO A 159 -3.00 2.28 17.17
C PRO A 159 -4.17 2.12 18.15
N PHE A 160 -5.34 2.65 17.75
CA PHE A 160 -6.59 2.57 18.51
C PHE A 160 -7.58 1.57 17.88
N GLY A 161 -7.18 0.29 17.83
CA GLY A 161 -7.86 -0.76 17.06
C GLY A 161 -7.30 -0.91 15.64
N HIS A 162 -7.83 -1.88 14.90
CA HIS A 162 -7.54 -2.16 13.48
C HIS A 162 -8.80 -2.25 12.61
N ASP A 163 -9.97 -2.15 13.23
CA ASP A 163 -11.31 -2.12 12.66
C ASP A 163 -12.30 -1.63 13.73
N LEU A 164 -13.57 -1.49 13.37
CA LEU A 164 -14.63 -1.06 14.29
C LEU A 164 -14.79 -2.00 15.50
N GLU A 165 -14.71 -3.32 15.33
CA GLU A 165 -14.92 -4.25 16.43
C GLU A 165 -13.79 -4.16 17.46
N SER A 166 -12.54 -4.25 17.02
CA SER A 166 -11.37 -4.12 17.89
C SER A 166 -11.26 -2.72 18.52
N ALA A 167 -11.71 -1.67 17.83
CA ALA A 167 -11.83 -0.33 18.40
C ALA A 167 -12.94 -0.22 19.45
N GLN A 168 -14.10 -0.86 19.25
CA GLN A 168 -15.17 -0.95 20.24
C GLN A 168 -14.72 -1.73 21.49
N GLN A 169 -14.04 -2.86 21.31
CA GLN A 169 -13.47 -3.64 22.41
C GLN A 169 -12.46 -2.82 23.22
N LEU A 170 -11.51 -2.14 22.54
CA LEU A 170 -10.53 -1.26 23.17
C LEU A 170 -11.18 -0.04 23.86
N ALA A 171 -12.22 0.54 23.27
CA ALA A 171 -12.95 1.66 23.85
C ALA A 171 -13.73 1.24 25.11
N ALA A 172 -14.42 0.09 25.08
CA ALA A 172 -15.11 -0.47 26.23
C ALA A 172 -14.12 -0.82 27.36
N GLU A 173 -12.94 -1.37 27.02
CA GLU A 173 -11.87 -1.61 28.00
C GLU A 173 -11.40 -0.28 28.61
N LEU A 174 -11.04 0.71 27.80
CA LEU A 174 -10.53 2.00 28.28
C LEU A 174 -11.56 2.78 29.12
N THR A 175 -12.84 2.76 28.75
CA THR A 175 -13.92 3.47 29.44
C THR A 175 -14.38 2.79 30.74
N SER A 176 -14.09 1.50 30.92
CA SER A 176 -14.25 0.84 32.23
C SER A 176 -13.24 1.34 33.29
N PHE A 177 -12.31 2.21 32.90
CA PHE A 177 -11.18 2.67 33.71
C PHE A 177 -11.06 4.21 33.74
N PHE A 178 -10.72 4.81 32.60
CA PHE A 178 -10.60 6.26 32.47
C PHE A 178 -11.90 6.86 31.98
N ARG A 179 -12.16 8.09 32.38
CA ARG A 179 -13.24 8.90 31.81
C ARG A 179 -12.77 9.59 30.53
N GLU A 180 -13.70 10.03 29.68
CA GLU A 180 -13.36 10.63 28.39
C GLU A 180 -12.63 11.98 28.56
N GLU A 181 -12.91 12.74 29.63
CA GLU A 181 -12.16 13.95 29.99
C GLU A 181 -10.70 13.67 30.42
N GLU A 182 -10.38 12.44 30.84
CA GLU A 182 -9.03 12.03 31.22
C GLU A 182 -8.20 11.55 30.01
N MET A 183 -8.82 11.04 28.93
CA MET A 183 -8.11 10.39 27.80
C MET A 183 -7.74 11.31 26.63
N TYR A 184 -6.46 11.33 26.23
CA TYR A 184 -5.92 12.16 25.13
C TYR A 184 -5.31 11.23 24.08
N ARG A 185 -6.12 10.77 23.12
CA ARG A 185 -5.68 9.90 22.02
C ARG A 185 -4.97 10.75 20.96
N VAL A 186 -3.69 10.50 20.76
CA VAL A 186 -2.82 11.28 19.87
C VAL A 186 -3.05 10.91 18.42
N ASP A 187 -3.27 11.95 17.61
CA ASP A 187 -2.84 11.96 16.22
C ASP A 187 -1.83 13.11 16.06
N HIS A 188 -0.59 12.80 15.66
CA HIS A 188 0.46 13.81 15.58
C HIS A 188 0.29 14.80 14.41
N TYR A 189 -0.56 14.53 13.41
CA TYR A 189 -0.90 15.53 12.39
C TYR A 189 -1.78 16.65 12.95
N LEU A 190 -2.53 16.40 14.03
CA LEU A 190 -3.22 17.44 14.82
C LEU A 190 -2.25 18.39 15.55
N GLY A 191 -0.94 18.11 15.52
CA GLY A 191 0.12 19.02 15.96
C GLY A 191 0.86 19.76 14.82
N GLN A 192 0.51 19.51 13.55
CA GLN A 192 1.19 20.05 12.36
C GLN A 192 0.29 21.03 11.58
N ALA A 193 0.64 21.38 10.33
CA ALA A 193 -0.10 22.34 9.51
C ALA A 193 -1.61 22.06 9.35
N VAL A 194 -2.04 20.80 9.49
CA VAL A 194 -3.46 20.40 9.53
C VAL A 194 -4.23 21.11 10.65
N ALA A 195 -3.58 21.38 11.79
CA ALA A 195 -4.13 22.14 12.91
C ALA A 195 -4.46 23.60 12.56
N HIS A 196 -3.91 24.14 11.47
CA HIS A 196 -4.15 25.50 11.02
C HIS A 196 -5.32 25.64 10.04
N ILE A 197 -5.88 24.53 9.52
CA ILE A 197 -7.02 24.55 8.57
C ILE A 197 -8.23 25.26 9.20
N LEU A 198 -8.61 24.87 10.43
CA LEU A 198 -9.78 25.42 11.11
C LEU A 198 -9.58 26.90 11.51
N PRO A 199 -8.49 27.32 12.19
CA PRO A 199 -8.21 28.73 12.45
C PRO A 199 -8.11 29.60 11.19
N PHE A 200 -7.58 29.06 10.08
CA PHE A 200 -7.56 29.78 8.81
C PHE A 200 -8.97 30.01 8.26
N ARG A 201 -9.84 28.99 8.31
CA ARG A 201 -11.23 29.09 7.83
C ARG A 201 -12.03 30.13 8.60
N ASP A 202 -11.86 30.17 9.92
CA ASP A 202 -12.46 31.17 10.82
C ASP A 202 -11.93 32.60 10.52
N GLN A 203 -10.61 32.79 10.52
CA GLN A 203 -9.97 34.09 10.26
C GLN A 203 -10.25 34.67 8.86
N ASN A 204 -10.73 33.84 7.93
CA ASN A 204 -11.03 34.21 6.54
C ASN A 204 -12.50 33.96 6.18
N GLN A 205 -13.39 33.80 7.17
CA GLN A 205 -14.78 33.39 6.96
C GLN A 205 -15.53 34.28 5.95
N GLU A 206 -15.35 35.60 6.01
CA GLU A 206 -15.96 36.58 5.09
C GLU A 206 -15.67 36.27 3.61
N PHE A 207 -14.46 35.82 3.28
CA PHE A 207 -14.07 35.44 1.93
C PHE A 207 -14.42 33.99 1.58
N LEU A 208 -14.48 33.11 2.58
CA LEU A 208 -14.61 31.66 2.39
C LEU A 208 -16.05 31.18 2.35
N ASP A 209 -16.96 31.63 3.22
CA ASP A 209 -18.33 31.11 3.30
C ASP A 209 -19.10 31.14 1.96
N PRO A 210 -18.98 32.19 1.12
CA PRO A 210 -19.63 32.21 -0.20
C PRO A 210 -19.11 31.12 -1.16
N ILE A 211 -17.86 30.67 -1.01
CA ILE A 211 -17.16 29.78 -1.95
C ILE A 211 -16.81 28.39 -1.38
N TRP A 212 -16.93 28.16 -0.07
CA TRP A 212 -16.58 26.90 0.59
C TRP A 212 -17.72 25.87 0.49
N ASN A 213 -18.13 25.57 -0.75
CA ASN A 213 -19.29 24.76 -1.08
C ASN A 213 -19.21 24.17 -2.51
N ARG A 214 -20.03 23.15 -2.76
CA ARG A 214 -20.19 22.39 -4.02
C ARG A 214 -20.40 23.20 -5.30
N HIS A 215 -20.88 24.45 -5.21
CA HIS A 215 -21.07 25.28 -6.41
C HIS A 215 -19.77 25.89 -6.91
N HIS A 216 -18.77 26.01 -6.04
CA HIS A 216 -17.51 26.70 -6.27
C HIS A 216 -16.28 25.80 -6.13
N VAL A 217 -16.27 24.85 -5.19
CA VAL A 217 -15.21 23.82 -5.10
C VAL A 217 -15.41 22.78 -6.20
N GLU A 218 -14.33 22.44 -6.89
CA GLU A 218 -14.26 21.37 -7.89
C GLU A 218 -14.05 20.02 -7.21
N ARG A 219 -12.97 19.94 -6.43
CA ARG A 219 -12.51 18.75 -5.73
C ARG A 219 -11.54 19.13 -4.62
N VAL A 220 -11.27 18.16 -3.75
CA VAL A 220 -10.25 18.25 -2.70
C VAL A 220 -9.26 17.12 -2.87
N GLU A 221 -7.98 17.40 -2.67
CA GLU A 221 -6.87 16.45 -2.69
C GLU A 221 -6.16 16.51 -1.33
N ILE A 222 -6.08 15.38 -0.62
CA ILE A 222 -5.40 15.23 0.67
C ILE A 222 -4.33 14.16 0.51
N VAL A 223 -3.06 14.56 0.54
CA VAL A 223 -1.96 13.71 0.05
C VAL A 223 -0.82 13.66 1.06
N LEU A 224 -0.30 12.46 1.32
CA LEU A 224 0.95 12.23 2.06
C LEU A 224 1.81 11.15 1.38
N LYS A 225 2.87 11.58 0.68
CA LYS A 225 3.85 10.71 0.00
C LYS A 225 5.10 10.54 0.86
N GLU A 226 5.65 9.33 0.93
CA GLU A 226 6.91 9.03 1.59
C GLU A 226 7.88 8.29 0.66
N VAL A 227 9.11 8.79 0.52
CA VAL A 227 10.22 8.06 -0.12
C VAL A 227 10.69 6.84 0.68
N VAL A 228 10.41 6.82 1.99
CA VAL A 228 10.84 5.74 2.88
C VAL A 228 9.93 4.54 2.70
N ASP A 229 10.53 3.35 2.73
CA ASP A 229 9.85 2.08 2.57
C ASP A 229 9.31 1.55 3.93
N ALA A 230 8.94 0.26 4.00
CA ALA A 230 8.48 -0.39 5.24
C ALA A 230 9.54 -1.28 5.93
N LYS A 231 10.81 -1.26 5.49
CA LYS A 231 11.86 -2.14 6.04
C LYS A 231 12.14 -1.81 7.51
N GLY A 232 12.43 -2.84 8.31
CA GLY A 232 12.54 -2.80 9.76
C GLY A 232 11.22 -2.61 10.51
N ARG A 233 10.10 -2.42 9.79
CA ARG A 233 8.74 -2.24 10.37
C ARG A 233 7.71 -3.23 9.81
N THR A 234 8.11 -4.21 8.99
CA THR A 234 7.20 -5.18 8.34
C THR A 234 6.26 -5.86 9.33
N SER A 235 6.76 -6.28 10.50
CA SER A 235 5.97 -6.95 11.56
C SER A 235 4.78 -6.14 12.09
N PHE A 236 4.81 -4.81 11.97
CA PHE A 236 3.69 -3.93 12.23
C PHE A 236 2.92 -3.64 10.94
N TYR A 237 3.63 -3.29 9.87
CA TYR A 237 3.01 -2.81 8.63
C TYR A 237 2.15 -3.87 7.95
N GLU A 238 2.55 -5.14 8.01
CA GLU A 238 1.84 -6.30 7.46
C GLU A 238 0.49 -6.59 8.17
N GLN A 239 0.27 -6.00 9.35
CA GLN A 239 -1.02 -6.06 10.06
C GLN A 239 -1.87 -4.80 9.84
N TYR A 240 -1.27 -3.71 9.36
CA TYR A 240 -1.91 -2.40 9.26
C TYR A 240 -2.22 -1.99 7.82
N GLY A 241 -1.21 -2.00 6.95
CA GLY A 241 -1.25 -1.37 5.63
C GLY A 241 -1.38 0.15 5.70
N VAL A 242 -1.18 0.82 4.56
CA VAL A 242 -1.20 2.29 4.46
C VAL A 242 -2.51 2.92 4.92
N ILE A 243 -3.64 2.22 4.71
CA ILE A 243 -4.97 2.72 5.07
C ILE A 243 -5.09 2.90 6.58
N ARG A 244 -4.59 1.96 7.39
CA ARG A 244 -4.61 2.08 8.86
C ARG A 244 -3.43 2.87 9.41
N ASP A 245 -2.27 2.87 8.75
CA ASP A 245 -1.11 3.67 9.21
C ASP A 245 -1.27 5.17 8.92
N VAL A 246 -2.06 5.58 7.92
CA VAL A 246 -2.17 7.00 7.50
C VAL A 246 -3.60 7.47 7.17
N LEU A 247 -4.36 6.78 6.32
CA LEU A 247 -5.62 7.35 5.79
C LEU A 247 -6.71 7.46 6.87
N GLN A 248 -6.89 6.39 7.67
CA GLN A 248 -7.93 6.27 8.70
C GLN A 248 -7.82 7.30 9.82
N ASN A 249 -6.61 7.81 10.06
CA ASN A 249 -6.28 8.79 11.08
C ASN A 249 -5.87 10.11 10.44
N HIS A 250 -4.58 10.26 10.07
CA HIS A 250 -3.99 11.54 9.66
C HIS A 250 -4.76 12.28 8.56
N LEU A 251 -5.18 11.59 7.50
CA LEU A 251 -5.88 12.22 6.38
C LEU A 251 -7.39 12.41 6.64
N THR A 252 -7.97 11.57 7.49
CA THR A 252 -9.37 11.71 7.94
C THR A 252 -9.53 12.93 8.84
N GLU A 253 -8.60 13.15 9.79
CA GLU A 253 -8.59 14.34 10.64
C GLU A 253 -8.43 15.64 9.82
N ALA A 254 -7.58 15.62 8.80
CA ALA A 254 -7.45 16.72 7.85
C ALA A 254 -8.73 16.98 7.04
N LEU A 255 -9.41 15.90 6.59
CA LEU A 255 -10.71 15.99 5.93
C LEU A 255 -11.76 16.61 6.85
N MET A 256 -11.80 16.25 8.14
CA MET A 256 -12.79 16.77 9.10
C MET A 256 -12.65 18.27 9.31
N PHE A 257 -11.45 18.80 9.60
CA PHE A 257 -11.26 20.25 9.75
C PHE A 257 -11.55 21.04 8.47
N LEU A 258 -11.40 20.41 7.29
CA LEU A 258 -11.74 21.03 6.01
C LEU A 258 -13.25 21.08 5.73
N THR A 259 -13.95 19.98 6.02
CA THR A 259 -15.34 19.75 5.59
C THR A 259 -16.40 20.15 6.59
N MET A 260 -16.13 20.09 7.89
CA MET A 260 -17.13 20.40 8.91
C MET A 260 -17.64 21.85 8.83
N GLU A 261 -18.86 22.09 9.31
CA GLU A 261 -19.35 23.45 9.54
C GLU A 261 -18.44 24.18 10.55
N LEU A 262 -18.33 25.50 10.43
CA LEU A 262 -17.61 26.29 11.44
C LEU A 262 -18.43 26.32 12.74
N PRO A 263 -17.86 25.94 13.90
CA PRO A 263 -18.55 26.05 15.18
C PRO A 263 -18.74 27.51 15.56
N GLY A 264 -19.82 27.82 16.28
CA GLY A 264 -20.13 29.19 16.70
C GLY A 264 -19.09 29.81 17.63
N ASN A 265 -18.28 28.99 18.30
CA ASN A 265 -17.10 29.41 19.03
C ASN A 265 -15.97 28.35 18.97
N LEU A 266 -14.93 28.61 18.19
CA LEU A 266 -13.73 27.73 18.09
C LEU A 266 -12.98 27.51 19.42
N SER A 267 -13.23 28.31 20.45
CA SER A 267 -12.66 28.09 21.80
C SER A 267 -13.47 27.09 22.64
N ARG A 268 -14.65 26.66 22.19
CA ARG A 268 -15.45 25.60 22.82
C ARG A 268 -15.17 24.27 22.15
N THR A 269 -14.38 23.46 22.84
CA THR A 269 -13.98 22.13 22.40
C THR A 269 -15.15 21.25 21.98
N GLU A 270 -16.25 21.32 22.73
CA GLU A 270 -17.45 20.51 22.56
C GLU A 270 -18.13 20.83 21.22
N GLU A 271 -18.18 22.11 20.83
CA GLU A 271 -18.73 22.53 19.53
C GLU A 271 -17.84 22.03 18.39
N VAL A 272 -16.51 22.19 18.50
CA VAL A 272 -15.54 21.67 17.51
C VAL A 272 -15.70 20.15 17.32
N LEU A 273 -15.79 19.39 18.42
CA LEU A 273 -15.88 17.93 18.38
C LEU A 273 -17.23 17.43 17.84
N GLN A 274 -18.32 18.15 18.07
CA GLN A 274 -19.63 17.84 17.46
C GLN A 274 -19.66 18.19 15.97
N CYS A 275 -19.09 19.31 15.54
CA CYS A 275 -18.95 19.65 14.12
C CYS A 275 -18.13 18.60 13.34
N LYS A 276 -16.99 18.14 13.90
CA LYS A 276 -16.20 17.03 13.32
C LYS A 276 -17.04 15.75 13.19
N LEU A 277 -17.73 15.37 14.26
CA LEU A 277 -18.54 14.15 14.30
C LEU A 277 -19.73 14.19 13.33
N GLN A 278 -20.38 15.35 13.16
CA GLN A 278 -21.46 15.55 12.19
C GLN A 278 -20.93 15.46 10.75
N ALA A 279 -19.76 16.03 10.46
CA ALA A 279 -19.11 15.91 9.16
C ALA A 279 -18.76 14.44 8.84
N LEU A 280 -18.19 13.72 9.81
CA LEU A 280 -17.83 12.31 9.70
C LEU A 280 -19.05 11.42 9.44
N ARG A 281 -20.17 11.68 10.14
CA ARG A 281 -21.47 11.03 9.94
C ARG A 281 -22.15 11.40 8.61
N SER A 282 -21.67 12.42 7.90
CA SER A 282 -22.17 12.81 6.57
C SER A 282 -21.38 12.20 5.41
N LEU A 283 -20.33 11.43 5.69
CA LEU A 283 -19.56 10.74 4.66
C LEU A 283 -20.30 9.50 4.17
N ARG A 284 -20.31 9.31 2.85
CA ARG A 284 -20.87 8.13 2.19
C ARG A 284 -19.96 6.92 2.45
N GLY A 285 -20.53 5.77 2.78
CA GLY A 285 -19.78 4.55 3.06
C GLY A 285 -18.83 4.15 1.93
N LEU A 286 -17.65 3.63 2.28
CA LEU A 286 -16.61 3.23 1.33
C LEU A 286 -16.69 1.75 0.99
N GLU A 287 -16.55 1.43 -0.30
CA GLU A 287 -16.46 0.06 -0.82
C GLU A 287 -15.19 -0.11 -1.67
N LYS A 288 -14.91 -1.34 -2.14
CA LYS A 288 -13.73 -1.66 -2.96
C LYS A 288 -13.53 -0.73 -4.17
N HIS A 289 -14.61 -0.24 -4.78
CA HIS A 289 -14.58 0.67 -5.93
C HIS A 289 -14.27 2.13 -5.55
N SER A 290 -14.28 2.46 -4.27
CA SER A 290 -13.85 3.75 -3.73
C SER A 290 -12.32 3.86 -3.65
N ALA A 291 -11.56 2.80 -3.94
CA ALA A 291 -10.11 2.76 -3.71
C ALA A 291 -9.31 2.08 -4.83
N VAL A 292 -8.16 2.68 -5.17
CA VAL A 292 -7.06 2.01 -5.87
C VAL A 292 -5.95 1.66 -4.87
N LEU A 293 -5.34 0.49 -5.04
CA LEU A 293 -4.39 -0.10 -4.08
C LEU A 293 -3.10 -0.50 -4.77
N GLY A 294 -1.95 -0.19 -4.15
CA GLY A 294 -0.63 -0.54 -4.66
C GLY A 294 0.29 -1.13 -3.59
N GLN A 295 1.29 -1.91 -4.01
CA GLN A 295 2.35 -2.46 -3.17
C GLN A 295 3.72 -2.30 -3.87
N TYR A 296 4.74 -1.79 -3.17
CA TYR A 296 6.07 -1.67 -3.78
C TYR A 296 6.73 -3.06 -3.91
N GLN A 297 7.38 -3.34 -5.04
CA GLN A 297 7.81 -4.70 -5.43
C GLN A 297 8.70 -5.39 -4.38
N ALA A 298 9.62 -4.66 -3.76
CA ALA A 298 10.51 -5.20 -2.72
C ALA A 298 9.80 -5.53 -1.38
N TYR A 299 8.54 -5.11 -1.17
CA TYR A 299 7.82 -5.29 0.08
C TYR A 299 7.63 -6.77 0.44
N ALA A 300 7.21 -7.60 -0.51
CA ALA A 300 7.03 -9.03 -0.28
C ALA A 300 8.33 -9.71 0.19
N SER A 301 9.45 -9.39 -0.44
CA SER A 301 10.79 -9.87 -0.05
C SER A 301 11.17 -9.42 1.36
N HIS A 302 10.88 -8.16 1.74
CA HIS A 302 11.14 -7.66 3.09
C HIS A 302 10.30 -8.38 4.14
N VAL A 303 9.02 -8.69 3.84
CA VAL A 303 8.16 -9.46 4.73
C VAL A 303 8.65 -10.91 4.87
N GLN A 304 9.10 -11.54 3.78
CA GLN A 304 9.69 -12.89 3.82
C GLN A 304 10.97 -12.94 4.65
N GLU A 305 11.89 -11.98 4.45
CA GLU A 305 13.15 -11.84 5.21
C GLU A 305 12.90 -11.60 6.71
N GLU A 306 12.14 -10.55 7.06
CA GLU A 306 12.01 -10.11 8.45
C GLU A 306 11.07 -10.99 9.28
N LEU A 307 10.01 -11.54 8.67
CA LEU A 307 9.03 -12.40 9.37
C LEU A 307 9.27 -13.90 9.18
N LYS A 308 10.35 -14.27 8.48
CA LYS A 308 10.76 -15.67 8.20
C LYS A 308 9.63 -16.50 7.58
N LYS A 309 8.97 -15.93 6.57
CA LYS A 309 7.93 -16.62 5.80
C LYS A 309 8.57 -17.48 4.70
N GLY A 310 7.88 -18.53 4.26
CA GLY A 310 8.27 -19.29 3.07
C GLY A 310 8.14 -18.46 1.79
N GLN A 311 8.79 -18.90 0.70
CA GLN A 311 8.76 -18.20 -0.60
C GLN A 311 7.34 -18.13 -1.20
N ASP A 312 6.47 -19.08 -0.88
CA ASP A 312 5.05 -19.10 -1.29
C ASP A 312 4.19 -18.03 -0.59
N TYR A 313 4.74 -17.29 0.38
CA TYR A 313 4.00 -16.26 1.11
C TYR A 313 3.82 -15.00 0.25
N VAL A 314 2.59 -14.81 -0.22
CA VAL A 314 2.13 -13.59 -0.90
C VAL A 314 1.47 -12.66 0.11
N SER A 315 1.86 -11.39 0.13
CA SER A 315 1.22 -10.34 0.93
C SER A 315 0.23 -9.54 0.09
N THR A 316 -1.01 -9.37 0.56
CA THR A 316 -1.99 -8.45 -0.01
C THR A 316 -1.93 -7.04 0.60
N THR A 317 -1.00 -6.77 1.53
CA THR A 317 -0.91 -5.49 2.24
C THR A 317 -0.63 -4.31 1.30
N PRO A 318 -1.51 -3.30 1.23
CA PRO A 318 -1.26 -2.11 0.42
C PRO A 318 -0.23 -1.20 1.08
N THR A 319 0.83 -0.85 0.33
CA THR A 319 1.81 0.18 0.69
C THR A 319 1.52 1.53 0.03
N PHE A 320 0.57 1.57 -0.92
CA PHE A 320 -0.04 2.75 -1.51
C PHE A 320 -1.56 2.58 -1.57
N ALA A 321 -2.31 3.66 -1.34
CA ALA A 321 -3.74 3.73 -1.58
C ALA A 321 -4.15 5.15 -2.02
N GLY A 322 -4.98 5.22 -3.05
CA GLY A 322 -5.76 6.41 -3.40
C GLY A 322 -7.24 6.10 -3.18
N VAL A 323 -7.94 6.94 -2.42
CA VAL A 323 -9.32 6.69 -1.97
C VAL A 323 -10.21 7.89 -2.28
N LEU A 324 -11.32 7.65 -2.97
CA LEU A 324 -12.39 8.61 -3.20
C LEU A 324 -13.38 8.57 -2.03
N VAL A 325 -13.42 9.67 -1.30
CA VAL A 325 -14.43 9.95 -0.28
C VAL A 325 -15.48 10.91 -0.85
N GLN A 326 -16.73 10.72 -0.47
CA GLN A 326 -17.87 11.57 -0.84
C GLN A 326 -18.66 11.93 0.42
N SER A 327 -19.38 13.06 0.40
CA SER A 327 -20.28 13.48 1.47
C SER A 327 -21.67 13.75 0.91
N ASP A 328 -22.69 13.30 1.66
CA ASP A 328 -24.11 13.52 1.38
C ASP A 328 -24.64 14.81 2.07
N SER A 329 -23.75 15.65 2.61
CA SER A 329 -24.10 16.96 3.16
C SER A 329 -24.38 17.99 2.05
N LEU A 330 -25.37 18.87 2.27
CA LEU A 330 -25.78 19.88 1.29
C LEU A 330 -24.64 20.83 0.85
N ARG A 331 -23.63 21.05 1.72
CA ARG A 331 -22.44 21.86 1.39
C ARG A 331 -21.53 21.17 0.38
N TRP A 332 -21.43 19.84 0.40
CA TRP A 332 -20.40 19.06 -0.30
C TRP A 332 -20.91 18.01 -1.30
N GLU A 333 -22.23 17.80 -1.41
CA GLU A 333 -22.81 16.80 -2.31
C GLU A 333 -22.27 16.92 -3.76
N GLY A 334 -21.61 15.86 -4.23
CA GLY A 334 -21.00 15.80 -5.57
C GLY A 334 -19.61 16.45 -5.69
N VAL A 335 -18.99 16.86 -4.57
CA VAL A 335 -17.55 17.19 -4.52
C VAL A 335 -16.78 15.92 -4.16
N PRO A 336 -15.80 15.47 -4.98
CA PRO A 336 -14.94 14.36 -4.63
C PRO A 336 -13.78 14.82 -3.72
N PHE A 337 -13.49 14.01 -2.71
CA PHE A 337 -12.36 14.18 -1.81
C PHE A 337 -11.39 13.01 -2.03
N LEU A 338 -10.21 13.28 -2.60
CA LEU A 338 -9.22 12.26 -2.93
C LEU A 338 -8.16 12.18 -1.82
N LEU A 339 -8.18 11.11 -1.04
CA LEU A 339 -7.21 10.83 0.02
C LEU A 339 -6.15 9.86 -0.50
N THR A 340 -4.89 10.30 -0.57
CA THR A 340 -3.79 9.50 -1.16
C THR A 340 -2.62 9.39 -0.21
N SER A 341 -2.11 8.17 0.00
CA SER A 341 -0.80 7.98 0.64
C SER A 341 -0.07 6.75 0.11
N GLY A 342 1.26 6.79 0.17
CA GLY A 342 2.07 5.59 0.00
C GLY A 342 3.53 5.74 0.40
N LYS A 343 4.19 4.59 0.52
CA LYS A 343 5.61 4.40 0.84
C LYS A 343 6.43 4.03 -0.40
N ALA A 344 7.74 4.25 -0.33
CA ALA A 344 8.66 4.10 -1.46
C ALA A 344 8.16 4.87 -2.70
N LEU A 345 7.76 6.13 -2.54
CA LEU A 345 7.33 7.00 -3.64
C LEU A 345 8.48 7.89 -4.13
N ASP A 346 8.23 8.57 -5.25
CA ASP A 346 9.12 9.48 -5.97
C ASP A 346 9.58 10.69 -5.14
N GLU A 347 8.72 11.20 -4.26
CA GLU A 347 9.01 12.33 -3.38
C GLU A 347 8.47 12.11 -1.96
N ARG A 348 8.94 12.94 -1.02
CA ARG A 348 8.31 13.12 0.28
C ARG A 348 7.60 14.46 0.30
N VAL A 349 6.27 14.46 0.40
CA VAL A 349 5.46 15.69 0.48
C VAL A 349 4.14 15.40 1.22
N GLY A 350 3.62 16.40 1.93
CA GLY A 350 2.27 16.36 2.51
C GLY A 350 1.50 17.65 2.21
N TYR A 351 0.24 17.55 1.78
CA TYR A 351 -0.61 18.70 1.53
C TYR A 351 -2.12 18.40 1.60
N VAL A 352 -2.91 19.44 1.86
CA VAL A 352 -4.36 19.50 1.63
C VAL A 352 -4.62 20.61 0.63
N ARG A 353 -5.20 20.29 -0.53
CA ARG A 353 -5.41 21.19 -1.66
C ARG A 353 -6.89 21.24 -2.02
N VAL A 354 -7.47 22.44 -2.00
CA VAL A 354 -8.83 22.73 -2.45
C VAL A 354 -8.74 23.41 -3.81
N LEU A 355 -9.27 22.76 -4.85
CA LEU A 355 -9.34 23.29 -6.20
C LEU A 355 -10.73 23.85 -6.47
N PHE A 356 -10.82 25.08 -6.96
CA PHE A 356 -12.09 25.75 -7.26
C PHE A 356 -12.42 25.69 -8.76
N LYS A 357 -13.69 25.42 -9.07
CA LYS A 357 -14.25 25.29 -10.42
C LYS A 357 -13.97 26.55 -11.24
N ASN A 358 -13.29 26.39 -12.37
CA ASN A 358 -13.16 27.48 -13.33
C ASN A 358 -14.34 27.50 -14.30
N ARG A 359 -14.95 28.67 -14.49
CA ARG A 359 -16.05 28.91 -15.44
C ARG A 359 -15.73 30.02 -16.46
N ALA A 360 -14.49 30.50 -16.49
CA ALA A 360 -14.06 31.59 -17.36
C ALA A 360 -13.41 31.07 -18.64
N TYR A 361 -13.87 31.58 -19.79
CA TYR A 361 -13.32 31.26 -21.11
C TYR A 361 -12.46 32.43 -21.58
N CYS A 362 -11.13 32.32 -21.48
CA CYS A 362 -10.20 33.37 -21.89
C CYS A 362 -9.75 33.22 -23.35
N THR A 363 -9.99 34.27 -24.14
CA THR A 363 -9.47 34.42 -25.52
C THR A 363 -8.02 34.90 -25.58
N GLN A 364 -7.48 35.45 -24.48
CA GLN A 364 -6.09 35.90 -24.40
C GLN A 364 -5.11 34.72 -24.20
N SER A 365 -3.94 34.83 -24.84
CA SER A 365 -2.80 33.93 -24.65
C SER A 365 -2.45 33.77 -23.17
N GLU A 366 -2.14 32.54 -22.75
CA GLU A 366 -1.77 32.21 -21.38
C GLU A 366 -0.57 33.02 -20.86
N THR A 367 0.42 33.23 -21.73
CA THR A 367 1.64 34.01 -21.46
C THR A 367 1.40 35.49 -21.14
N LEU A 368 0.19 36.01 -21.39
CA LEU A 368 -0.18 37.40 -21.15
C LEU A 368 -1.13 37.57 -19.94
N ARG A 369 -1.46 36.50 -19.23
CA ARG A 369 -2.45 36.49 -18.13
C ARG A 369 -1.83 36.93 -16.80
N ASP A 370 -2.15 38.14 -16.36
CA ASP A 370 -1.80 38.60 -15.00
C ASP A 370 -2.36 37.66 -13.90
N ALA A 371 -1.58 37.49 -12.84
CA ALA A 371 -1.87 36.57 -11.74
C ALA A 371 -3.03 37.00 -10.83
N GLY A 372 -3.20 38.30 -10.59
CA GLY A 372 -4.26 38.82 -9.73
C GLY A 372 -5.61 38.89 -10.44
N HIS A 373 -5.61 39.22 -11.73
CA HIS A 373 -6.83 39.55 -12.47
C HIS A 373 -7.34 38.41 -13.37
N SER A 374 -6.49 37.45 -13.76
CA SER A 374 -6.91 36.34 -14.64
C SER A 374 -7.85 35.36 -13.94
N GLN A 375 -9.13 35.41 -14.32
CA GLN A 375 -10.11 34.40 -13.89
C GLN A 375 -9.79 32.99 -14.42
N CYS A 376 -8.99 32.87 -15.49
CA CYS A 376 -8.71 31.60 -16.17
C CYS A 376 -7.49 30.84 -15.63
N LYS A 377 -6.68 31.45 -14.76
CA LYS A 377 -5.71 30.68 -13.96
C LYS A 377 -6.47 29.83 -12.94
N ALA A 378 -6.03 28.58 -12.72
CA ALA A 378 -6.63 27.71 -11.70
C ALA A 378 -6.65 28.40 -10.33
N LYS A 379 -7.75 28.25 -9.59
CA LYS A 379 -7.99 28.87 -8.29
C LYS A 379 -7.82 27.84 -7.19
N GLN A 380 -6.91 28.07 -6.26
CA GLN A 380 -6.46 27.04 -5.32
C GLN A 380 -6.25 27.61 -3.92
N ILE A 381 -6.53 26.80 -2.90
CA ILE A 381 -6.02 26.98 -1.54
C ILE A 381 -5.27 25.70 -1.16
N ILE A 382 -4.02 25.82 -0.73
CA ILE A 382 -3.19 24.68 -0.30
C ILE A 382 -2.68 24.91 1.11
N PHE A 383 -2.99 23.98 2.01
CA PHE A 383 -2.32 23.82 3.30
C PHE A 383 -1.20 22.80 3.10
N TYR A 384 0.01 23.31 2.95
CA TYR A 384 1.20 22.53 2.67
C TYR A 384 1.85 22.11 4.00
N ILE A 385 1.94 20.80 4.24
CA ILE A 385 2.35 20.23 5.52
C ILE A 385 3.88 20.24 5.66
N GLY A 386 4.61 20.06 4.56
CA GLY A 386 6.07 20.21 4.51
C GLY A 386 6.74 19.34 3.44
N HIS A 387 8.07 19.40 3.41
CA HIS A 387 8.93 18.70 2.43
C HIS A 387 8.64 19.12 0.97
N GLY A 388 8.87 18.27 -0.02
CA GLY A 388 8.71 18.58 -1.45
C GLY A 388 9.36 19.90 -1.90
N ALA A 389 8.71 20.59 -2.85
CA ALA A 389 9.19 21.83 -3.46
C ALA A 389 9.49 22.98 -2.46
N LEU A 390 8.65 23.18 -1.44
CA LEU A 390 8.78 24.29 -0.48
C LEU A 390 9.66 23.96 0.74
N ASN A 391 9.96 22.68 0.96
CA ASN A 391 10.66 22.10 2.12
C ASN A 391 10.06 22.36 3.51
N THR A 392 9.23 23.39 3.68
CA THR A 392 8.70 23.93 4.94
C THR A 392 7.16 23.98 4.93
N PRO A 393 6.49 24.02 6.09
CA PRO A 393 5.05 24.22 6.15
C PRO A 393 4.62 25.58 5.57
N ALA A 394 3.50 25.62 4.86
CA ALA A 394 2.98 26.86 4.26
C ALA A 394 1.46 26.83 4.03
N VAL A 395 0.85 28.00 3.92
CA VAL A 395 -0.49 28.19 3.35
C VAL A 395 -0.35 29.02 2.08
N LEU A 396 -0.88 28.50 0.97
CA LEU A 396 -0.88 29.14 -0.34
C LEU A 396 -2.32 29.45 -0.77
N VAL A 397 -2.58 30.66 -1.23
CA VAL A 397 -3.88 31.10 -1.77
C VAL A 397 -3.64 31.77 -3.12
N SER A 398 -4.28 31.31 -4.19
CA SER A 398 -4.12 31.92 -5.52
C SER A 398 -4.56 33.39 -5.53
N ARG A 399 -3.78 34.27 -6.16
CA ARG A 399 -4.00 35.73 -6.14
C ARG A 399 -5.31 36.18 -6.79
N ASN A 400 -5.87 35.36 -7.68
CA ASN A 400 -7.17 35.54 -8.31
C ASN A 400 -8.36 34.99 -7.50
N LEU A 401 -8.15 34.69 -6.20
CA LEU A 401 -9.18 34.27 -5.25
C LEU A 401 -9.43 35.36 -4.19
N PHE A 402 -8.57 35.50 -3.18
CA PHE A 402 -8.52 36.62 -2.22
C PHE A 402 -7.14 36.70 -1.57
N ARG A 403 -6.80 37.84 -0.93
CA ARG A 403 -5.63 37.94 -0.04
C ARG A 403 -6.03 37.49 1.36
N PRO A 404 -5.45 36.42 1.92
CA PRO A 404 -5.85 35.93 3.23
C PRO A 404 -5.39 36.84 4.37
N VAL A 405 -6.20 36.90 5.42
CA VAL A 405 -5.89 37.50 6.72
C VAL A 405 -5.08 36.49 7.52
N MET A 406 -3.84 36.85 7.87
CA MET A 406 -2.88 35.99 8.56
C MET A 406 -2.20 36.75 9.71
N PRO A 407 -2.27 36.28 10.97
CA PRO A 407 -1.66 36.95 12.12
C PRO A 407 -0.13 37.07 12.01
N LYS A 408 0.39 38.30 11.92
CA LYS A 408 1.83 38.61 11.76
C LYS A 408 2.73 38.10 12.90
N SER A 409 2.15 37.78 14.06
CA SER A 409 2.82 37.16 15.21
C SER A 409 3.10 35.67 15.02
N SER A 410 2.38 35.01 14.11
CA SER A 410 2.46 33.56 13.85
C SER A 410 2.85 33.23 12.42
N TRP A 411 2.61 34.12 11.46
CA TRP A 411 2.80 33.90 10.03
C TRP A 411 3.61 35.01 9.36
N ARG A 412 4.49 34.62 8.42
CA ARG A 412 5.29 35.52 7.58
C ARG A 412 4.96 35.28 6.10
N GLU A 413 4.69 36.36 5.37
CA GLU A 413 4.52 36.30 3.91
C GLU A 413 5.87 35.95 3.26
N VAL A 414 5.90 34.91 2.43
CA VAL A 414 7.08 34.47 1.69
C VAL A 414 7.10 35.18 0.34
N VAL A 415 8.19 35.88 0.05
CA VAL A 415 8.32 36.72 -1.15
C VAL A 415 9.63 36.38 -1.87
N GLY A 416 9.56 36.13 -3.18
CA GLY A 416 10.75 36.09 -4.05
C GLY A 416 11.33 34.71 -4.38
N GLN A 417 10.53 33.81 -4.97
CA GLN A 417 11.02 32.62 -5.70
C GLN A 417 10.26 32.46 -7.04
N PRO A 418 10.52 33.31 -8.05
CA PRO A 418 9.70 33.34 -9.27
C PRO A 418 9.84 32.10 -10.16
N GLU A 419 10.95 31.37 -10.05
CA GLU A 419 11.21 30.15 -10.83
C GLU A 419 10.51 28.91 -10.25
N LEU A 420 10.22 28.89 -8.94
CA LEU A 420 9.60 27.73 -8.30
C LEU A 420 8.14 27.60 -8.73
N HIS A 421 7.78 26.45 -9.29
CA HIS A 421 6.41 26.12 -9.68
C HIS A 421 5.80 25.12 -8.71
N VAL A 422 4.56 25.37 -8.28
CA VAL A 422 3.84 24.61 -7.26
C VAL A 422 2.39 24.42 -7.76
N PHE A 423 1.95 23.17 -7.89
CA PHE A 423 0.65 22.77 -8.48
C PHE A 423 0.32 23.44 -9.83
N GLY A 424 1.30 23.45 -10.75
CA GLY A 424 1.14 23.95 -12.12
C GLY A 424 1.15 25.48 -12.28
N GLN A 425 1.51 26.22 -11.22
CA GLN A 425 1.60 27.69 -11.24
C GLN A 425 2.94 28.15 -10.62
N PRO A 426 3.57 29.23 -11.12
CA PRO A 426 4.72 29.82 -10.46
C PRO A 426 4.34 30.34 -9.06
N LEU A 427 5.26 30.36 -8.12
CA LEU A 427 5.00 30.78 -6.74
C LEU A 427 4.51 32.24 -6.65
N SER A 428 4.83 33.06 -7.65
CA SER A 428 4.32 34.43 -7.82
C SER A 428 2.79 34.51 -7.99
N ASP A 429 2.13 33.44 -8.43
CA ASP A 429 0.66 33.39 -8.59
C ASP A 429 -0.09 33.22 -7.27
N TYR A 430 0.62 33.01 -6.16
CA TYR A 430 0.05 32.81 -4.83
C TYR A 430 0.40 33.94 -3.86
N TYR A 431 -0.45 34.15 -2.86
CA TYR A 431 -0.04 34.64 -1.55
C TYR A 431 0.42 33.44 -0.74
N VAL A 432 1.66 33.48 -0.22
CA VAL A 432 2.29 32.35 0.47
C VAL A 432 2.66 32.79 1.88
N TYR A 433 2.24 32.03 2.88
CA TYR A 433 2.54 32.29 4.28
C TYR A 433 3.13 31.05 4.95
N SER A 434 4.30 31.19 5.57
CA SER A 434 4.91 30.15 6.40
C SER A 434 4.90 30.56 7.88
N PRO A 435 4.89 29.60 8.83
CA PRO A 435 4.92 29.93 10.24
C PRO A 435 6.22 30.67 10.60
N VAL A 436 6.12 31.65 11.50
CA VAL A 436 7.28 32.41 12.02
C VAL A 436 8.20 31.51 12.84
N LYS A 437 7.61 30.56 13.58
CA LYS A 437 8.32 29.57 14.39
C LYS A 437 7.70 28.19 14.16
N GLU A 438 8.47 27.31 13.54
CA GLU A 438 8.12 25.89 13.46
C GLU A 438 8.25 25.26 14.87
N ARG A 439 7.26 24.45 15.26
CA ARG A 439 7.27 23.65 16.48
C ARG A 439 7.03 22.20 16.07
N ASP A 440 7.73 21.26 16.71
CA ASP A 440 7.45 19.84 16.53
C ASP A 440 6.02 19.51 16.99
N ALA A 441 5.39 18.55 16.31
CA ALA A 441 4.01 18.11 16.55
C ALA A 441 3.74 17.76 18.01
N TYR A 442 4.65 17.02 18.66
CA TYR A 442 4.48 16.64 20.06
C TYR A 442 4.68 17.83 20.98
N SER A 443 5.50 18.82 20.62
CA SER A 443 5.62 20.07 21.40
C SER A 443 4.31 20.87 21.41
N VAL A 444 3.56 20.86 20.30
CA VAL A 444 2.22 21.48 20.22
C VAL A 444 1.20 20.67 21.04
N LEU A 445 1.13 19.36 20.82
CA LEU A 445 0.16 18.50 21.51
C LEU A 445 0.40 18.41 23.02
N ILE A 446 1.65 18.36 23.47
CA ILE A 446 2.01 18.38 24.90
C ILE A 446 1.55 19.70 25.56
N SER A 447 1.68 20.83 24.88
CA SER A 447 1.12 22.10 25.35
C SER A 447 -0.41 22.06 25.41
N ASN A 448 -1.08 21.46 24.42
CA ASN A 448 -2.53 21.29 24.44
C ASN A 448 -3.00 20.35 25.56
N ILE A 449 -2.24 19.29 25.88
CA ILE A 449 -2.49 18.42 27.04
C ILE A 449 -2.33 19.19 28.36
N TYR A 450 -1.32 20.05 28.49
CA TYR A 450 -1.14 20.93 29.66
C TYR A 450 -2.30 21.93 29.83
N HIS A 451 -2.82 22.48 28.73
CA HIS A 451 -3.98 23.39 28.75
C HIS A 451 -5.35 22.67 28.77
N GLY A 452 -5.39 21.33 28.70
CA GLY A 452 -6.64 20.56 28.68
C GLY A 452 -7.45 20.66 27.38
N ARG A 453 -6.83 21.10 26.28
CA ARG A 453 -7.47 21.31 24.96
C ARG A 453 -7.71 19.98 24.26
N LYS A 454 -8.95 19.49 24.29
CA LYS A 454 -9.39 18.20 23.73
C LYS A 454 -9.65 18.20 22.23
N ASP A 455 -9.76 19.37 21.60
CA ASP A 455 -10.09 19.57 20.19
C ASP A 455 -8.99 19.08 19.22
N PHE A 456 -7.76 18.94 19.74
CA PHE A 456 -6.60 18.36 19.06
C PHE A 456 -6.39 16.86 19.36
N PHE A 457 -7.40 16.16 19.90
CA PHE A 457 -7.32 14.74 20.27
C PHE A 457 -8.56 13.96 19.84
N ILE A 458 -8.41 12.65 19.64
CA ILE A 458 -9.51 11.81 19.15
C ILE A 458 -10.35 11.29 20.32
N THR A 459 -11.59 11.79 20.45
CA THR A 459 -12.59 11.23 21.39
C THR A 459 -13.05 9.83 20.99
N THR A 460 -13.53 9.02 21.94
CA THR A 460 -14.14 7.70 21.65
C THR A 460 -15.20 7.77 20.55
N GLU A 461 -16.11 8.76 20.58
CA GLU A 461 -17.20 8.83 19.60
C GLU A 461 -16.69 9.11 18.18
N ASN A 462 -15.80 10.09 17.99
CA ASN A 462 -15.14 10.34 16.70
C ASN A 462 -14.29 9.15 16.23
N LEU A 463 -13.58 8.45 17.14
CA LEU A 463 -12.79 7.26 16.80
C LEU A 463 -13.68 6.14 16.22
N LEU A 464 -14.78 5.83 16.91
CA LEU A 464 -15.71 4.78 16.47
C LEU A 464 -16.45 5.17 15.19
N ALA A 465 -16.78 6.46 15.01
CA ALA A 465 -17.33 6.96 13.75
C ALA A 465 -16.33 6.83 12.58
N SER A 466 -15.04 7.11 12.80
CA SER A 466 -13.99 6.91 11.78
C SER A 466 -13.87 5.44 11.41
N TRP A 467 -13.81 4.53 12.39
CA TRP A 467 -13.75 3.09 12.08
C TRP A 467 -15.02 2.56 11.41
N ALA A 468 -16.21 3.06 11.75
CA ALA A 468 -17.45 2.68 11.07
C ALA A 468 -17.46 3.09 9.59
N PHE A 469 -16.78 4.18 9.23
CA PHE A 469 -16.59 4.64 7.86
C PHE A 469 -15.50 3.86 7.11
N TRP A 470 -14.38 3.51 7.76
CA TRP A 470 -13.23 2.83 7.12
C TRP A 470 -13.30 1.30 7.09
N THR A 471 -13.94 0.64 8.06
CA THR A 471 -14.02 -0.83 8.12
C THR A 471 -14.72 -1.49 6.92
N PRO A 472 -15.82 -0.96 6.35
CA PRO A 472 -16.44 -1.53 5.15
C PRO A 472 -15.47 -1.67 3.97
N LEU A 473 -14.67 -0.63 3.70
CA LEU A 473 -13.60 -0.67 2.71
C LEU A 473 -12.59 -1.77 3.03
N LEU A 474 -12.01 -1.74 4.24
CA LEU A 474 -10.98 -2.69 4.68
C LEU A 474 -11.42 -4.15 4.56
N ASN A 475 -12.69 -4.45 4.84
CA ASN A 475 -13.27 -5.77 4.67
C ASN A 475 -13.37 -6.14 3.18
N SER A 476 -13.92 -5.23 2.36
CA SER A 476 -14.17 -5.45 0.92
C SER A 476 -12.90 -5.64 0.07
N ILE A 477 -11.75 -5.11 0.52
CA ILE A 477 -10.46 -5.22 -0.16
C ILE A 477 -9.53 -6.31 0.43
N SER A 478 -9.93 -7.00 1.50
CA SER A 478 -9.06 -7.89 2.28
C SER A 478 -8.39 -9.01 1.47
N GLN A 479 -9.00 -9.45 0.37
CA GLN A 479 -8.50 -10.46 -0.57
C GLN A 479 -8.11 -9.88 -1.95
N GLN A 480 -8.10 -8.55 -2.10
CA GLN A 480 -7.76 -7.90 -3.36
C GLN A 480 -6.22 -7.74 -3.46
N PRO A 481 -5.56 -8.35 -4.47
CA PRO A 481 -4.14 -8.12 -4.68
C PRO A 481 -3.88 -6.66 -5.10
N PRO A 482 -2.97 -5.94 -4.43
CA PRO A 482 -2.60 -4.58 -4.81
C PRO A 482 -1.76 -4.54 -6.09
N ARG A 483 -1.83 -3.45 -6.86
CA ARG A 483 -0.98 -3.21 -8.05
C ARG A 483 0.49 -3.10 -7.62
N LEU A 484 1.37 -3.89 -8.25
CA LEU A 484 2.81 -3.75 -8.02
C LEU A 484 3.37 -2.48 -8.69
N TYR A 485 4.25 -1.77 -7.97
CA TYR A 485 5.07 -0.66 -8.45
C TYR A 485 6.52 -0.82 -7.96
N PRO A 486 7.57 -0.36 -8.65
CA PRO A 486 8.95 -0.64 -8.21
C PRO A 486 9.29 0.05 -6.90
N GLY A 487 9.04 1.36 -6.87
CA GLY A 487 9.46 2.29 -5.84
C GLY A 487 10.18 3.51 -6.45
N GLY A 488 10.11 4.65 -5.75
CA GLY A 488 10.80 5.88 -6.15
C GLY A 488 10.29 6.47 -7.47
N VAL A 489 11.19 7.08 -8.24
CA VAL A 489 10.87 7.75 -9.52
C VAL A 489 10.48 6.78 -10.64
N GLU A 490 10.82 5.50 -10.53
CA GLU A 490 10.45 4.47 -11.52
C GLU A 490 8.94 4.21 -11.57
N ASN A 491 8.18 4.68 -10.57
CA ASN A 491 6.72 4.55 -10.50
C ASN A 491 6.00 5.19 -11.70
N GLN A 492 6.56 6.26 -12.28
CA GLN A 492 5.98 7.03 -13.39
C GLN A 492 4.47 7.27 -13.17
N ASN A 493 3.62 6.86 -14.12
CA ASN A 493 2.15 6.94 -14.06
C ASN A 493 1.46 5.63 -13.62
N LEU A 494 2.20 4.61 -13.13
CA LEU A 494 1.62 3.31 -12.71
C LEU A 494 0.56 3.47 -11.62
N LEU A 495 0.74 4.50 -10.78
CA LEU A 495 -0.11 4.82 -9.63
C LEU A 495 -1.12 5.95 -9.93
N ASP A 496 -1.13 6.50 -11.14
CA ASP A 496 -2.11 7.51 -11.53
C ASP A 496 -3.50 6.88 -11.65
N PHE A 497 -4.51 7.57 -11.10
CA PHE A 497 -5.88 7.09 -11.06
C PHE A 497 -6.88 8.20 -11.40
N GLU A 498 -8.02 7.79 -11.94
CA GLU A 498 -9.11 8.65 -12.38
C GLU A 498 -10.46 8.19 -11.82
N MET A 499 -11.45 9.08 -11.88
CA MET A 499 -12.82 8.83 -11.47
C MET A 499 -13.66 8.45 -12.68
N VAL A 500 -13.98 7.16 -12.83
CA VAL A 500 -14.83 6.65 -13.92
C VAL A 500 -16.20 6.33 -13.36
N SER A 501 -17.24 7.04 -13.82
CA SER A 501 -18.64 6.85 -13.40
C SER A 501 -18.92 6.93 -11.88
N GLY A 502 -17.98 7.47 -11.09
CA GLY A 502 -18.05 7.54 -9.62
C GLY A 502 -17.22 6.50 -8.87
N GLU A 503 -16.57 5.58 -9.59
CA GLU A 503 -15.57 4.64 -9.06
C GLU A 503 -14.14 5.15 -9.32
N LEU A 504 -13.15 4.65 -8.57
CA LEU A 504 -11.74 4.85 -8.89
C LEU A 504 -11.18 3.69 -9.71
N ALA A 505 -10.46 4.03 -10.78
CA ALA A 505 -9.64 3.10 -11.56
C ALA A 505 -8.26 3.71 -11.81
N PHE A 506 -7.23 2.88 -11.94
CA PHE A 506 -5.93 3.34 -12.44
C PHE A 506 -6.06 3.74 -13.92
N THR A 507 -5.44 4.85 -14.32
CA THR A 507 -5.48 5.37 -15.71
C THR A 507 -4.78 4.41 -16.68
N ALA A 508 -3.63 3.88 -16.29
CA ALA A 508 -2.96 2.79 -16.99
C ALA A 508 -3.73 1.48 -16.76
N ALA A 509 -4.43 0.98 -17.78
CA ALA A 509 -5.24 -0.23 -17.71
C ALA A 509 -4.43 -1.50 -17.38
N GLU A 510 -3.16 -1.52 -17.74
CA GLU A 510 -2.18 -2.57 -17.45
C GLU A 510 -1.05 -1.99 -16.58
N PRO A 511 -0.42 -2.78 -15.69
CA PRO A 511 0.90 -2.49 -15.15
C PRO A 511 1.90 -2.38 -16.31
N VAL A 512 2.34 -1.16 -16.61
CA VAL A 512 3.33 -0.87 -17.66
C VAL A 512 4.62 -1.66 -17.42
N GLU A 513 5.19 -2.25 -18.47
CA GLU A 513 6.50 -2.90 -18.42
C GLU A 513 7.56 -1.93 -17.86
N LEU A 514 8.27 -2.37 -16.82
CA LEU A 514 9.50 -1.71 -16.39
C LEU A 514 10.67 -2.66 -16.61
N LEU A 515 11.21 -2.56 -17.81
CA LEU A 515 12.56 -3.01 -18.14
C LEU A 515 13.54 -2.28 -17.21
N HIS A 516 14.01 -2.95 -16.14
CA HIS A 516 14.99 -2.35 -15.22
C HIS A 516 16.22 -1.86 -16.00
N PRO A 517 16.52 -0.55 -16.00
CA PRO A 517 17.65 0.01 -16.72
C PRO A 517 18.97 -0.10 -15.93
N ASP A 518 19.04 -0.98 -14.92
CA ASP A 518 20.30 -1.32 -14.25
C ASP A 518 20.28 -2.73 -13.61
N ARG A 519 20.37 -3.76 -14.45
CA ARG A 519 21.39 -4.78 -14.20
C ARG A 519 22.51 -4.53 -15.19
N SER A 520 23.70 -4.18 -14.67
CA SER A 520 24.92 -4.12 -15.46
C SER A 520 25.09 -5.43 -16.24
N MET A 521 24.97 -5.36 -17.57
CA MET A 521 25.28 -6.48 -18.45
C MET A 521 26.72 -6.94 -18.14
N PRO A 522 26.94 -8.20 -17.74
CA PRO A 522 28.26 -8.78 -17.85
C PRO A 522 28.54 -8.89 -19.35
N SER A 523 29.30 -7.94 -19.89
CA SER A 523 30.03 -8.17 -21.13
C SER A 523 30.80 -9.49 -20.98
N ASP A 524 30.82 -10.29 -22.05
CA ASP A 524 31.50 -11.58 -22.14
C ASP A 524 30.80 -12.82 -21.54
N PHE A 525 29.50 -12.95 -21.76
CA PHE A 525 28.96 -14.26 -22.19
C PHE A 525 28.30 -14.14 -23.57
N LYS A 526 28.96 -14.70 -24.59
CA LYS A 526 28.40 -14.83 -25.94
C LYS A 526 27.18 -15.75 -25.89
N THR A 527 26.03 -15.25 -26.34
CA THR A 527 24.91 -16.10 -26.76
C THR A 527 25.36 -16.93 -27.96
N ILE A 528 25.89 -18.13 -27.72
CA ILE A 528 26.16 -19.09 -28.79
C ILE A 528 24.79 -19.47 -29.35
N GLN A 529 24.53 -19.12 -30.62
CA GLN A 529 23.38 -19.65 -31.37
C GLN A 529 23.61 -21.13 -31.67
N SER A 530 23.45 -21.94 -30.63
CA SER A 530 23.39 -23.39 -30.73
C SER A 530 22.14 -23.79 -31.52
N LYS A 531 22.24 -24.90 -32.26
CA LYS A 531 21.11 -25.52 -32.93
C LYS A 531 20.83 -26.87 -32.30
N PHE A 532 19.64 -27.04 -31.75
CA PHE A 532 19.16 -28.36 -31.33
C PHE A 532 18.32 -28.94 -32.46
N ARG A 533 18.72 -30.12 -32.97
CA ARG A 533 18.08 -30.78 -34.12
C ARG A 533 17.85 -29.83 -35.30
N GLN A 534 18.92 -29.12 -35.69
CA GLN A 534 18.96 -28.09 -36.76
C GLN A 534 18.09 -26.83 -36.52
N SER A 535 17.24 -26.82 -35.50
CA SER A 535 16.38 -25.70 -35.09
C SER A 535 17.08 -24.81 -34.04
N PRO A 536 16.69 -23.53 -33.86
CA PRO A 536 17.24 -22.68 -32.80
C PRO A 536 17.06 -23.27 -31.40
N LEU A 537 18.10 -23.14 -30.57
CA LEU A 537 18.09 -23.50 -29.16
C LEU A 537 18.28 -22.23 -28.30
N VAL A 538 17.44 -22.10 -27.28
CA VAL A 538 17.61 -21.21 -26.13
C VAL A 538 17.96 -22.10 -24.94
N SER A 539 19.09 -21.82 -24.28
CA SER A 539 19.55 -22.60 -23.13
C SER A 539 20.12 -21.69 -22.04
N MET A 540 19.58 -21.83 -20.83
CA MET A 540 19.86 -20.99 -19.65
C MET A 540 19.63 -21.82 -18.37
N TRP A 541 19.80 -21.23 -17.19
CA TRP A 541 19.25 -21.81 -15.96
C TRP A 541 17.72 -21.79 -15.98
N SER A 542 17.07 -22.68 -15.22
CA SER A 542 15.63 -22.94 -15.35
C SER A 542 14.75 -21.70 -15.13
N GLU A 543 15.09 -20.81 -14.19
CA GLU A 543 14.35 -19.55 -13.96
C GLU A 543 14.52 -18.56 -15.12
N ASP A 544 15.76 -18.32 -15.55
CA ASP A 544 16.06 -17.43 -16.68
C ASP A 544 15.41 -17.93 -17.98
N LEU A 545 15.46 -19.25 -18.22
CA LEU A 545 14.83 -19.89 -19.38
C LEU A 545 13.32 -19.69 -19.39
N ILE A 546 12.66 -19.88 -18.25
CA ILE A 546 11.22 -19.66 -18.11
C ILE A 546 10.87 -18.19 -18.29
N SER A 547 11.70 -17.25 -17.82
CA SER A 547 11.51 -15.81 -18.07
C SER A 547 11.68 -15.46 -19.55
N GLN A 548 12.69 -16.01 -20.23
CA GLN A 548 12.92 -15.79 -21.66
C GLN A 548 11.77 -16.37 -22.50
N LEU A 549 11.35 -17.60 -22.20
CA LEU A 549 10.21 -18.24 -22.85
C LEU A 549 8.92 -17.45 -22.67
N ALA A 550 8.61 -16.99 -21.45
CA ALA A 550 7.42 -16.18 -21.18
C ALA A 550 7.41 -14.89 -22.01
N SER A 551 8.55 -14.18 -22.06
CA SER A 551 8.72 -13.00 -22.89
C SER A 551 8.61 -13.30 -24.40
N ASP A 552 9.01 -14.48 -24.87
CA ASP A 552 8.91 -14.85 -26.29
C ASP A 552 7.50 -15.30 -26.70
N VAL A 553 6.75 -15.95 -25.80
CA VAL A 553 5.32 -16.23 -25.99
C VAL A 553 4.52 -14.92 -25.99
N GLU A 554 4.84 -13.96 -25.13
CA GLU A 554 4.23 -12.62 -25.13
C GLU A 554 4.54 -11.84 -26.42
N LYS A 555 5.80 -11.87 -26.89
CA LYS A 555 6.16 -11.33 -28.21
C LYS A 555 5.41 -12.01 -29.35
N ALA A 556 5.12 -13.31 -29.27
CA ALA A 556 4.28 -14.00 -30.26
C ALA A 556 2.82 -13.53 -30.19
N ALA A 557 2.26 -13.43 -28.98
CA ALA A 557 0.91 -12.97 -28.73
C ALA A 557 0.68 -11.56 -29.30
N ASN A 558 1.53 -10.60 -28.94
CA ASN A 558 1.40 -9.21 -29.39
C ASN A 558 1.59 -9.06 -30.91
N ARG A 559 2.46 -9.86 -31.55
CA ARG A 559 2.58 -9.89 -33.02
C ARG A 559 1.34 -10.49 -33.71
N ALA A 560 0.74 -11.53 -33.15
CA ALA A 560 -0.48 -12.13 -33.70
C ALA A 560 -1.70 -11.21 -33.53
N VAL A 561 -1.93 -10.66 -32.34
CA VAL A 561 -3.04 -9.72 -32.10
C VAL A 561 -2.92 -8.46 -32.98
N ALA A 562 -1.71 -7.93 -33.18
CA ALA A 562 -1.49 -6.80 -34.10
C ALA A 562 -1.73 -7.15 -35.59
N GLY A 563 -1.62 -8.41 -35.99
CA GLY A 563 -1.78 -8.86 -37.38
C GLY A 563 -3.17 -9.41 -37.73
N SER A 564 -3.83 -10.10 -36.79
CA SER A 564 -5.11 -10.78 -36.98
C SER A 564 -6.21 -10.41 -35.96
N GLY A 565 -5.92 -9.53 -34.99
CA GLY A 565 -6.87 -9.16 -33.92
C GLY A 565 -7.08 -10.24 -32.85
N GLN A 566 -6.55 -11.44 -33.07
CA GLN A 566 -6.61 -12.61 -32.18
C GLN A 566 -5.26 -13.35 -32.20
N PHE A 567 -5.01 -14.13 -31.15
CA PHE A 567 -3.85 -15.02 -30.99
C PHE A 567 -4.30 -16.39 -30.50
N HIS A 568 -4.00 -17.46 -31.23
CA HIS A 568 -4.37 -18.83 -30.86
C HIS A 568 -3.17 -19.56 -30.25
N LEU A 569 -3.20 -19.68 -28.92
CA LEU A 569 -2.19 -20.31 -28.08
C LEU A 569 -2.64 -21.71 -27.67
N ALA A 570 -1.92 -22.74 -28.11
CA ALA A 570 -2.15 -24.11 -27.66
C ALA A 570 -1.07 -24.53 -26.66
N LEU A 571 -1.47 -25.14 -25.54
CA LEU A 571 -0.61 -25.52 -24.42
C LEU A 571 -0.71 -27.03 -24.15
N SER A 572 0.44 -27.72 -24.08
CA SER A 572 0.49 -29.09 -23.54
C SER A 572 0.35 -29.11 -22.02
N GLY A 573 -0.09 -30.24 -21.49
CA GLY A 573 -0.18 -30.49 -20.06
C GLY A 573 1.15 -30.85 -19.37
N GLY A 574 1.01 -31.51 -18.22
CA GLY A 574 2.13 -31.95 -17.37
C GLY A 574 2.71 -30.86 -16.46
N SER A 575 3.82 -31.17 -15.80
CA SER A 575 4.45 -30.29 -14.80
C SER A 575 5.41 -29.25 -15.38
N SER A 576 6.08 -29.54 -16.50
CA SER A 576 7.06 -28.64 -17.12
C SER A 576 6.54 -27.22 -17.44
N PRO A 577 5.31 -27.01 -17.97
CA PRO A 577 4.82 -25.67 -18.25
C PRO A 577 4.27 -24.92 -17.01
N VAL A 578 4.17 -25.55 -15.83
CA VAL A 578 3.61 -24.90 -14.63
C VAL A 578 4.42 -23.67 -14.20
N ALA A 579 5.75 -23.73 -14.30
CA ALA A 579 6.61 -22.57 -14.04
C ALA A 579 6.35 -21.42 -15.03
N LEU A 580 6.09 -21.73 -16.30
CA LEU A 580 5.71 -20.74 -17.32
C LEU A 580 4.32 -20.14 -17.03
N PHE A 581 3.34 -20.95 -16.66
CA PHE A 581 2.00 -20.48 -16.28
C PHE A 581 2.07 -19.48 -15.13
N GLN A 582 2.82 -19.81 -14.08
CA GLN A 582 3.05 -18.90 -12.95
C GLN A 582 3.85 -17.66 -13.35
N ARG A 583 4.84 -17.77 -14.25
CA ARG A 583 5.61 -16.61 -14.75
C ARG A 583 4.71 -15.65 -15.53
N LEU A 584 3.94 -16.17 -16.48
CA LEU A 584 2.98 -15.40 -17.28
C LEU A 584 1.95 -14.70 -16.37
N ALA A 585 1.36 -15.42 -15.42
CA ALA A 585 0.38 -14.87 -14.48
C ALA A 585 0.92 -13.77 -13.55
N ARG A 586 2.21 -13.80 -13.19
CA ARG A 586 2.82 -12.91 -12.17
C ARG A 586 3.72 -11.80 -12.72
N HIS A 587 4.11 -11.86 -14.00
CA HIS A 587 5.12 -10.95 -14.56
C HIS A 587 4.84 -10.46 -15.98
N HIS A 588 3.95 -11.09 -16.76
CA HIS A 588 3.66 -10.71 -18.15
C HIS A 588 2.26 -10.09 -18.24
N TYR A 589 2.16 -8.88 -17.71
CA TYR A 589 0.90 -8.16 -17.57
C TYR A 589 0.43 -7.46 -18.85
N ALA A 590 1.34 -7.21 -19.80
CA ALA A 590 1.06 -6.66 -21.14
C ALA A 590 0.75 -7.77 -22.18
N PHE A 591 0.52 -9.00 -21.69
CA PHE A 591 0.09 -10.13 -22.49
C PHE A 591 -1.39 -9.94 -22.87
N PRO A 592 -1.78 -10.01 -24.17
CA PRO A 592 -3.07 -9.53 -24.65
C PRO A 592 -4.23 -10.51 -24.40
N TRP A 593 -4.45 -10.92 -23.14
CA TRP A 593 -5.39 -11.96 -22.71
C TRP A 593 -6.83 -11.80 -23.19
N ARG A 594 -7.27 -10.56 -23.49
CA ARG A 594 -8.60 -10.28 -24.08
C ARG A 594 -8.76 -10.79 -25.52
N HIS A 595 -7.65 -10.95 -26.24
CA HIS A 595 -7.57 -11.35 -27.64
C HIS A 595 -6.89 -12.72 -27.82
N THR A 596 -6.35 -13.30 -26.75
CA THR A 596 -5.79 -14.66 -26.73
C THR A 596 -6.88 -15.70 -26.59
N HIS A 597 -6.92 -16.68 -27.50
CA HIS A 597 -7.63 -17.95 -27.34
C HIS A 597 -6.67 -19.01 -26.81
N ILE A 598 -7.05 -19.70 -25.72
CA ILE A 598 -6.24 -20.72 -25.04
C ILE A 598 -6.84 -22.10 -25.29
N TRP A 599 -6.03 -23.00 -25.83
CA TRP A 599 -6.40 -24.36 -26.22
C TRP A 599 -5.52 -25.37 -25.49
N LEU A 600 -6.09 -26.51 -25.11
CA LEU A 600 -5.28 -27.68 -24.71
C LEU A 600 -4.83 -28.47 -25.93
N VAL A 601 -3.54 -28.83 -25.93
CA VAL A 601 -2.90 -29.73 -26.91
C VAL A 601 -3.16 -31.19 -26.54
N ASP A 602 -3.26 -31.50 -25.24
CA ASP A 602 -3.56 -32.82 -24.72
C ASP A 602 -4.28 -32.76 -23.37
N GLU A 603 -5.13 -33.76 -23.08
CA GLU A 603 -5.89 -33.87 -21.83
C GLU A 603 -6.10 -35.34 -21.43
N ARG A 604 -6.16 -35.59 -20.12
CA ARG A 604 -6.46 -36.89 -19.52
C ARG A 604 -7.95 -37.16 -19.55
N CYS A 605 -8.31 -38.42 -19.76
CA CYS A 605 -9.70 -38.87 -19.75
C CYS A 605 -10.22 -39.02 -18.31
N VAL A 606 -10.36 -37.87 -17.64
CA VAL A 606 -10.86 -37.64 -16.27
C VAL A 606 -11.75 -36.37 -16.30
N PRO A 607 -12.57 -36.10 -15.27
CA PRO A 607 -13.31 -34.84 -15.20
C PRO A 607 -12.38 -33.62 -15.18
N LEU A 608 -12.78 -32.51 -15.82
CA LEU A 608 -12.00 -31.25 -15.84
C LEU A 608 -11.80 -30.58 -14.46
N THR A 609 -12.43 -31.13 -13.41
CA THR A 609 -12.29 -30.73 -11.99
C THR A 609 -11.37 -31.67 -11.20
N ASP A 610 -10.82 -32.72 -11.83
CA ASP A 610 -9.94 -33.70 -11.21
C ASP A 610 -8.50 -33.14 -11.11
N PRO A 611 -7.77 -33.34 -10.00
CA PRO A 611 -6.37 -32.91 -9.87
C PRO A 611 -5.41 -33.45 -10.94
N GLU A 612 -5.75 -34.55 -11.62
CA GLU A 612 -4.95 -35.08 -12.74
C GLU A 612 -5.20 -34.36 -14.08
N SER A 613 -6.26 -33.56 -14.21
CA SER A 613 -6.59 -32.85 -15.46
C SER A 613 -5.56 -31.76 -15.79
N ASN A 614 -5.15 -31.72 -17.05
CA ASN A 614 -4.30 -30.68 -17.62
C ASN A 614 -5.04 -29.33 -17.61
N PHE A 615 -6.35 -29.30 -17.85
CA PHE A 615 -7.19 -28.11 -17.67
C PHE A 615 -7.26 -27.66 -16.20
N PHE A 616 -7.39 -28.59 -15.24
CA PHE A 616 -7.37 -28.23 -13.81
C PHE A 616 -6.03 -27.59 -13.40
N SER A 617 -4.90 -28.12 -13.89
CA SER A 617 -3.56 -27.54 -13.72
C SER A 617 -3.44 -26.15 -14.35
N LEU A 618 -3.87 -26.01 -15.62
CA LEU A 618 -3.91 -24.73 -16.35
C LEU A 618 -4.78 -23.69 -15.65
N HIS A 619 -5.95 -24.10 -15.12
CA HIS A 619 -6.84 -23.23 -14.36
C HIS A 619 -6.19 -22.77 -13.05
N SER A 620 -5.59 -23.70 -12.31
CA SER A 620 -4.99 -23.45 -11.00
C SER A 620 -3.68 -22.65 -11.06
N HIS A 621 -2.95 -22.70 -12.18
CA HIS A 621 -1.65 -22.02 -12.31
C HIS A 621 -1.64 -20.82 -13.27
N LEU A 622 -2.66 -20.69 -14.14
CA LEU A 622 -2.83 -19.54 -15.03
C LEU A 622 -4.20 -18.89 -14.88
N LEU A 623 -5.29 -19.58 -15.26
CA LEU A 623 -6.58 -18.94 -15.55
C LEU A 623 -7.22 -18.24 -14.33
N GLN A 624 -7.05 -18.76 -13.11
CA GLN A 624 -7.58 -18.11 -11.90
C GLN A 624 -6.91 -16.75 -11.58
N SER A 625 -5.76 -16.45 -12.19
CA SER A 625 -4.96 -15.24 -11.93
C SER A 625 -5.08 -14.18 -13.03
N ILE A 626 -5.66 -14.51 -14.19
CA ILE A 626 -5.71 -13.64 -15.38
C ILE A 626 -7.15 -13.43 -15.88
N ARG A 627 -7.37 -12.40 -16.71
CA ARG A 627 -8.69 -12.08 -17.27
C ARG A 627 -8.77 -12.41 -18.76
N VAL A 628 -9.02 -13.69 -19.05
CA VAL A 628 -9.36 -14.20 -20.39
C VAL A 628 -10.89 -14.27 -20.52
N PRO A 629 -11.50 -13.88 -21.67
CA PRO A 629 -12.93 -14.09 -21.90
C PRO A 629 -13.29 -15.58 -21.84
N TYR A 630 -14.43 -15.95 -21.25
CA TYR A 630 -14.81 -17.37 -21.12
C TYR A 630 -14.89 -18.09 -22.47
N PHE A 631 -15.39 -17.42 -23.51
CA PHE A 631 -15.47 -17.94 -24.88
C PHE A 631 -14.12 -18.04 -25.63
N ASN A 632 -13.02 -17.63 -24.99
CA ASN A 632 -11.65 -17.80 -25.48
C ASN A 632 -10.91 -18.98 -24.80
N VAL A 633 -11.57 -19.73 -23.92
CA VAL A 633 -10.97 -20.86 -23.20
C VAL A 633 -11.56 -22.16 -23.72
N HIS A 634 -10.72 -22.96 -24.38
CA HIS A 634 -11.14 -24.15 -25.12
C HIS A 634 -10.57 -25.42 -24.45
N PRO A 635 -11.28 -26.00 -23.46
CA PRO A 635 -10.93 -27.29 -22.88
C PRO A 635 -11.21 -28.42 -23.88
N MET A 636 -10.40 -29.48 -23.83
CA MET A 636 -10.72 -30.71 -24.57
C MET A 636 -12.01 -31.35 -24.01
N PRO A 637 -12.98 -31.75 -24.86
CA PRO A 637 -14.24 -32.35 -24.44
C PRO A 637 -14.07 -33.84 -24.08
N VAL A 638 -13.24 -34.11 -23.07
CA VAL A 638 -12.96 -35.48 -22.58
C VAL A 638 -14.10 -36.09 -21.76
N HIS A 639 -15.04 -35.28 -21.29
CA HIS A 639 -16.20 -35.70 -20.49
C HIS A 639 -17.50 -35.25 -21.17
N LEU A 640 -18.16 -36.18 -21.87
CA LEU A 640 -19.41 -35.97 -22.60
C LEU A 640 -20.43 -37.04 -22.19
N ASN A 641 -21.73 -36.71 -22.16
CA ASN A 641 -22.81 -37.66 -21.84
C ASN A 641 -22.59 -38.49 -20.55
N GLN A 642 -21.91 -37.92 -19.55
CA GLN A 642 -21.49 -38.57 -18.29
C GLN A 642 -20.48 -39.73 -18.46
N ARG A 643 -19.75 -39.77 -19.59
CA ARG A 643 -18.71 -40.74 -19.94
C ARG A 643 -17.40 -40.04 -20.28
N LEU A 644 -16.29 -40.77 -20.15
CA LEU A 644 -14.93 -40.25 -20.38
C LEU A 644 -14.34 -40.87 -21.66
N CYS A 645 -13.94 -40.03 -22.62
CA CYS A 645 -13.25 -40.39 -23.87
C CYS A 645 -13.83 -41.61 -24.62
N VAL A 646 -15.16 -41.64 -24.75
CA VAL A 646 -15.87 -42.64 -25.56
C VAL A 646 -16.01 -42.13 -27.00
N GLU A 647 -15.60 -42.93 -27.98
CA GLU A 647 -15.58 -42.53 -29.40
C GLU A 647 -16.97 -42.17 -29.93
N GLU A 648 -18.01 -42.91 -29.52
CA GLU A 648 -19.39 -42.63 -29.94
C GLU A 648 -19.97 -41.32 -29.37
N ASP A 649 -19.30 -40.68 -28.40
CA ASP A 649 -19.66 -39.33 -27.95
C ASP A 649 -19.02 -38.22 -28.82
N GLY A 650 -18.11 -38.57 -29.76
CA GLY A 650 -17.62 -37.68 -30.82
C GLY A 650 -16.79 -36.48 -30.34
N GLY A 651 -16.14 -36.58 -29.18
CA GLY A 651 -15.36 -35.47 -28.58
C GLY A 651 -14.18 -35.02 -29.45
N THR A 652 -13.50 -35.96 -30.10
CA THR A 652 -12.44 -35.72 -31.09
C THR A 652 -12.94 -34.86 -32.26
N GLU A 653 -14.10 -35.20 -32.81
CA GLU A 653 -14.74 -34.51 -33.92
C GLU A 653 -15.30 -33.16 -33.50
N LEU A 654 -15.78 -33.04 -32.26
CA LEU A 654 -16.29 -31.78 -31.70
C LEU A 654 -15.16 -30.75 -31.59
N TYR A 655 -14.04 -31.12 -30.95
CA TYR A 655 -12.89 -30.22 -30.79
C TYR A 655 -12.20 -29.92 -32.13
N ALA A 656 -12.10 -30.91 -33.03
CA ALA A 656 -11.59 -30.69 -34.38
C ALA A 656 -12.45 -29.72 -35.20
N LYS A 657 -13.79 -29.74 -35.05
CA LYS A 657 -14.70 -28.76 -35.67
C LYS A 657 -14.54 -27.37 -35.08
N GLU A 658 -14.39 -27.25 -33.76
CA GLU A 658 -14.17 -25.97 -33.09
C GLU A 658 -12.85 -25.32 -33.54
N ILE A 659 -11.77 -26.11 -33.61
CA ILE A 659 -10.47 -25.67 -34.15
C ILE A 659 -10.61 -25.26 -35.62
N ALA A 660 -11.35 -26.02 -36.45
CA ALA A 660 -11.55 -25.67 -37.85
C ALA A 660 -12.45 -24.42 -38.07
N ALA A 661 -13.30 -24.08 -37.10
CA ALA A 661 -14.17 -22.90 -37.15
C ALA A 661 -13.48 -21.62 -36.63
N LEU A 662 -12.63 -21.73 -35.60
CA LEU A 662 -12.00 -20.58 -34.95
C LEU A 662 -10.53 -20.35 -35.36
N VAL A 663 -9.77 -21.40 -35.67
CA VAL A 663 -8.34 -21.29 -36.00
C VAL A 663 -8.16 -21.33 -37.52
N ALA A 664 -7.78 -20.21 -38.13
CA ALA A 664 -7.63 -20.09 -39.58
C ALA A 664 -6.70 -21.19 -40.16
N ASN A 665 -7.21 -21.97 -41.12
CA ASN A 665 -6.54 -23.14 -41.71
C ASN A 665 -6.08 -24.23 -40.71
N SER A 666 -6.59 -24.21 -39.47
CA SER A 666 -6.08 -24.97 -38.32
C SER A 666 -4.57 -24.71 -38.06
N SER A 667 -4.10 -23.50 -38.33
CA SER A 667 -2.72 -23.05 -38.12
C SER A 667 -2.65 -22.17 -36.87
N PHE A 668 -2.35 -22.79 -35.73
CA PHE A 668 -2.12 -22.07 -34.47
C PHE A 668 -0.95 -21.08 -34.59
N ASP A 669 -1.04 -19.95 -33.87
CA ASP A 669 0.05 -18.99 -33.82
C ASP A 669 1.24 -19.52 -33.02
N LEU A 670 0.94 -20.16 -31.88
CA LEU A 670 1.95 -20.79 -31.03
C LEU A 670 1.40 -22.08 -30.41
N VAL A 671 2.15 -23.17 -30.57
CA VAL A 671 1.95 -24.43 -29.83
C VAL A 671 3.13 -24.62 -28.88
N LEU A 672 2.85 -24.75 -27.58
CA LEU A 672 3.83 -25.11 -26.57
C LEU A 672 3.75 -26.61 -26.26
N LEU A 673 4.90 -27.27 -26.30
CA LEU A 673 5.05 -28.72 -26.08
C LEU A 673 6.05 -29.02 -24.96
N GLY A 674 5.75 -30.02 -24.14
CA GLY A 674 6.71 -30.67 -23.25
C GLY A 674 7.40 -31.89 -23.89
N LEU A 675 8.49 -32.34 -23.26
CA LEU A 675 9.21 -33.58 -23.60
C LEU A 675 9.06 -34.65 -22.51
N GLY A 676 8.54 -35.82 -22.85
CA GLY A 676 8.53 -37.03 -22.00
C GLY A 676 9.93 -37.61 -21.78
N THR A 677 10.14 -38.35 -20.67
CA THR A 677 11.42 -39.06 -20.38
C THR A 677 11.68 -40.24 -21.34
N ASP A 678 10.63 -40.65 -22.04
CA ASP A 678 10.50 -41.65 -23.09
C ASP A 678 10.44 -41.01 -24.50
N GLY A 679 10.55 -39.69 -24.62
CA GLY A 679 10.41 -38.95 -25.88
C GLY A 679 8.98 -38.69 -26.35
N HIS A 680 7.95 -38.97 -25.52
CA HIS A 680 6.57 -38.58 -25.82
C HIS A 680 6.41 -37.05 -25.88
N THR A 681 5.38 -36.58 -26.56
CA THR A 681 4.95 -35.17 -26.53
C THR A 681 3.47 -35.07 -26.89
N ALA A 682 2.74 -34.07 -26.39
CA ALA A 682 1.29 -33.94 -26.64
C ALA A 682 0.46 -35.21 -26.31
N SER A 683 0.92 -36.04 -25.35
CA SER A 683 0.38 -37.39 -25.11
C SER A 683 0.37 -38.35 -26.33
N LEU A 684 1.22 -38.10 -27.33
CA LEU A 684 1.61 -39.07 -28.36
C LEU A 684 2.80 -39.88 -27.83
N PHE A 685 2.65 -41.20 -27.66
CA PHE A 685 3.62 -42.08 -26.99
C PHE A 685 4.42 -42.95 -27.98
N PRO A 686 5.64 -43.42 -27.60
CA PRO A 686 6.39 -44.39 -28.39
C PRO A 686 5.61 -45.67 -28.68
N ASP A 687 5.88 -46.25 -29.84
CA ASP A 687 5.37 -47.51 -30.39
C ASP A 687 3.83 -47.62 -30.57
N SER A 688 3.07 -46.55 -30.29
CA SER A 688 1.71 -46.31 -30.81
C SER A 688 1.77 -45.72 -32.23
N GLU A 689 0.74 -45.98 -33.05
CA GLU A 689 0.57 -45.32 -34.37
C GLU A 689 -0.35 -44.08 -34.30
N ASP A 690 -1.06 -43.91 -33.18
CA ASP A 690 -2.15 -42.96 -33.00
C ASP A 690 -1.67 -41.51 -33.08
N GLY A 691 -2.28 -40.71 -33.95
CA GLY A 691 -1.91 -39.31 -34.16
C GLY A 691 -0.53 -39.09 -34.81
N LEU A 692 0.27 -40.13 -35.07
CA LEU A 692 1.56 -40.00 -35.75
C LEU A 692 1.40 -39.93 -37.27
N GLU A 693 0.52 -40.76 -37.82
CA GLU A 693 0.31 -40.95 -39.26
C GLU A 693 -1.21 -40.92 -39.56
N GLY A 694 -1.73 -39.83 -40.14
CA GLY A 694 -3.17 -39.70 -40.41
C GLY A 694 -3.62 -38.28 -40.79
N THR A 695 -4.92 -38.12 -41.04
CA THR A 695 -5.56 -36.83 -41.41
C THR A 695 -6.45 -36.22 -40.32
N GLN A 696 -6.75 -36.95 -39.24
CA GLN A 696 -7.49 -36.43 -38.09
C GLN A 696 -6.67 -35.36 -37.36
N ALA A 697 -7.30 -34.24 -37.00
CA ALA A 697 -6.65 -33.13 -36.30
C ALA A 697 -6.44 -33.45 -34.80
N VAL A 698 -7.42 -34.12 -34.19
CA VAL A 698 -7.45 -34.55 -32.79
C VAL A 698 -7.71 -36.05 -32.79
N VAL A 699 -7.05 -36.79 -31.89
CA VAL A 699 -7.15 -38.24 -31.73
C VAL A 699 -7.32 -38.61 -30.25
N LEU A 700 -7.71 -39.86 -29.98
CA LEU A 700 -7.48 -40.49 -28.69
C LEU A 700 -6.14 -41.25 -28.74
N THR A 701 -5.44 -41.36 -27.62
CA THR A 701 -4.21 -42.18 -27.48
C THR A 701 -4.18 -42.91 -26.15
N GLU A 702 -3.39 -43.99 -26.06
CA GLU A 702 -3.19 -44.75 -24.83
C GLU A 702 -1.82 -44.48 -24.18
N SER A 703 -1.85 -44.06 -22.92
CA SER A 703 -0.69 -43.81 -22.07
C SER A 703 -0.26 -45.08 -21.32
N PRO A 704 1.05 -45.42 -21.27
CA PRO A 704 1.54 -46.55 -20.46
C PRO A 704 1.37 -46.32 -18.94
N ILE A 705 1.09 -45.09 -18.51
CA ILE A 705 0.85 -44.71 -17.11
C ILE A 705 -0.60 -44.24 -16.96
N LYS A 706 -1.28 -44.66 -15.88
CA LYS A 706 -2.66 -44.26 -15.58
C LYS A 706 -2.81 -42.74 -15.38
N PRO A 707 -4.00 -42.15 -15.69
CA PRO A 707 -5.12 -42.73 -16.44
C PRO A 707 -4.67 -43.13 -17.85
N HIS A 708 -5.18 -44.21 -18.43
CA HIS A 708 -4.63 -44.72 -19.70
C HIS A 708 -5.02 -43.87 -20.91
N GLN A 709 -6.31 -43.69 -21.19
CA GLN A 709 -6.72 -42.85 -22.33
C GLN A 709 -6.34 -41.36 -22.16
N ARG A 710 -6.03 -40.73 -23.29
CA ARG A 710 -5.81 -39.30 -23.49
C ARG A 710 -6.59 -38.82 -24.71
N MET A 711 -6.93 -37.55 -24.76
CA MET A 711 -7.24 -36.84 -26.00
C MET A 711 -6.02 -35.99 -26.38
N SER A 712 -5.69 -35.89 -27.67
CA SER A 712 -4.40 -35.38 -28.15
C SER A 712 -4.51 -34.71 -29.52
N PHE A 713 -3.72 -33.65 -29.76
CA PHE A 713 -3.42 -33.14 -31.10
C PHE A 713 -2.51 -34.10 -31.87
N SER A 714 -2.89 -34.46 -33.10
CA SER A 714 -2.01 -35.24 -33.96
C SER A 714 -0.78 -34.44 -34.43
N LEU A 715 0.29 -35.13 -34.83
CA LEU A 715 1.44 -34.49 -35.48
C LEU A 715 1.03 -33.70 -36.73
N SER A 716 -0.06 -34.09 -37.41
CA SER A 716 -0.57 -33.38 -38.59
C SER A 716 -1.16 -31.99 -38.25
N LEU A 717 -1.66 -31.81 -37.03
CA LEU A 717 -2.16 -30.52 -36.53
C LEU A 717 -1.02 -29.67 -35.96
N ILE A 718 -0.17 -30.25 -35.11
CA ILE A 718 0.99 -29.59 -34.51
C ILE A 718 1.89 -28.97 -35.58
N ASN A 719 2.15 -29.70 -36.67
CA ASN A 719 3.04 -29.26 -37.74
C ASN A 719 2.43 -28.20 -38.69
N LYS A 720 1.18 -27.76 -38.49
CA LYS A 720 0.58 -26.60 -39.18
C LYS A 720 0.83 -25.27 -38.47
N ALA A 721 1.31 -25.29 -37.22
CA ALA A 721 1.46 -24.08 -36.42
C ALA A 721 2.56 -23.15 -36.95
N ARG A 722 2.35 -21.83 -36.79
CA ARG A 722 3.30 -20.77 -37.16
C ARG A 722 4.56 -20.81 -36.30
N GLN A 723 4.41 -21.02 -34.99
CA GLN A 723 5.51 -21.30 -34.07
C GLN A 723 5.21 -22.55 -33.23
N VAL A 724 6.21 -23.39 -33.02
CA VAL A 724 6.17 -24.51 -32.06
C VAL A 724 7.36 -24.36 -31.10
N PHE A 725 7.07 -24.21 -29.81
CA PHE A 725 8.08 -24.09 -28.76
C PHE A 725 8.11 -25.39 -27.96
N VAL A 726 9.29 -25.99 -27.78
CA VAL A 726 9.47 -27.20 -26.97
C VAL A 726 10.22 -26.83 -25.69
N LEU A 727 9.57 -27.01 -24.54
CA LEU A 727 10.13 -26.74 -23.22
C LEU A 727 10.64 -28.03 -22.58
N VAL A 728 11.91 -28.02 -22.17
CA VAL A 728 12.59 -29.13 -21.50
C VAL A 728 13.33 -28.58 -20.28
N VAL A 729 12.94 -29.07 -19.09
CA VAL A 729 13.40 -28.54 -17.80
C VAL A 729 13.73 -29.69 -16.85
N GLY A 730 14.84 -29.56 -16.14
CA GLY A 730 15.25 -30.41 -15.02
C GLY A 730 16.06 -31.65 -15.41
N LYS A 731 17.00 -32.02 -14.53
CA LYS A 731 17.97 -33.13 -14.68
C LYS A 731 17.38 -34.45 -15.16
N GLY A 732 16.16 -34.77 -14.74
CA GLY A 732 15.43 -35.98 -15.17
C GLY A 732 15.13 -36.06 -16.67
N LYS A 733 15.37 -34.99 -17.45
CA LYS A 733 15.26 -34.97 -18.91
C LYS A 733 16.60 -35.15 -19.63
N HIS A 734 17.73 -35.28 -18.92
CA HIS A 734 19.05 -35.29 -19.55
C HIS A 734 19.26 -36.44 -20.55
N ASP A 735 19.01 -37.69 -20.12
CA ASP A 735 19.27 -38.87 -20.95
C ASP A 735 18.47 -38.85 -22.26
N ILE A 736 17.18 -38.49 -22.18
CA ILE A 736 16.31 -38.37 -23.36
C ILE A 736 16.72 -37.19 -24.24
N THR A 737 17.12 -36.05 -23.68
CA THR A 737 17.59 -34.87 -24.43
C THR A 737 18.86 -35.20 -25.21
N THR A 738 19.83 -35.84 -24.54
CA THR A 738 21.04 -36.37 -25.16
C THR A 738 20.72 -37.38 -26.26
N GLN A 739 19.78 -38.29 -26.04
CA GLN A 739 19.38 -39.29 -27.04
C GLN A 739 18.69 -38.66 -28.27
N ILE A 740 17.69 -37.79 -28.09
CA ILE A 740 16.97 -37.18 -29.21
C ILE A 740 17.83 -36.17 -30.01
N SER A 741 18.91 -35.65 -29.42
CA SER A 741 19.88 -34.81 -30.14
C SER A 741 20.63 -35.57 -31.25
N ARG A 742 20.75 -36.90 -31.13
CA ARG A 742 21.54 -37.77 -32.02
C ARG A 742 20.71 -38.54 -33.05
N VAL A 743 19.39 -38.69 -32.83
CA VAL A 743 18.51 -39.46 -33.73
C VAL A 743 17.89 -38.59 -34.83
N GLY A 744 17.62 -39.22 -35.98
CA GLY A 744 16.84 -38.62 -37.07
C GLY A 744 15.34 -38.52 -36.74
N ARG A 745 14.53 -38.22 -37.77
CA ARG A 745 13.07 -38.25 -37.70
C ARG A 745 12.59 -39.71 -37.60
N GLN A 746 12.13 -40.11 -36.41
CA GLN A 746 11.66 -41.46 -36.08
C GLN A 746 10.41 -41.37 -35.18
N PRO A 747 9.30 -40.77 -35.65
CA PRO A 747 8.14 -40.44 -34.80
C PRO A 747 7.61 -41.65 -34.02
N ARG A 748 7.49 -42.81 -34.66
CA ARG A 748 7.06 -44.08 -34.03
C ARG A 748 7.87 -44.44 -32.79
N LYS A 749 9.19 -44.17 -32.76
CA LYS A 749 10.05 -44.48 -31.59
C LYS A 749 10.23 -43.30 -30.63
N TRP A 750 10.21 -42.08 -31.16
CA TRP A 750 10.38 -40.85 -30.40
C TRP A 750 9.39 -39.80 -30.96
N PRO A 751 8.16 -39.70 -30.47
CA PRO A 751 7.11 -38.84 -31.05
C PRO A 751 7.52 -37.38 -31.23
N ILE A 752 8.30 -36.82 -30.30
CA ILE A 752 8.89 -35.48 -30.43
C ILE A 752 9.75 -35.29 -31.70
N SER A 753 10.34 -36.36 -32.26
CA SER A 753 11.09 -36.31 -33.52
C SER A 753 10.22 -36.14 -34.76
N GLY A 754 8.90 -36.33 -34.64
CA GLY A 754 7.92 -36.05 -35.67
C GLY A 754 7.53 -34.57 -35.78
N VAL A 755 7.85 -33.76 -34.76
CA VAL A 755 7.59 -32.32 -34.73
C VAL A 755 8.55 -31.60 -35.67
N SER A 756 8.00 -31.10 -36.76
CA SER A 756 8.69 -30.40 -37.85
C SER A 756 7.65 -29.55 -38.59
N PRO A 757 7.42 -28.29 -38.15
CA PRO A 757 6.40 -27.42 -38.73
C PRO A 757 6.65 -27.15 -40.22
N SER A 758 5.63 -27.34 -41.06
CA SER A 758 5.80 -27.32 -42.52
C SER A 758 6.04 -25.94 -43.12
N SER A 759 5.52 -24.90 -42.45
CA SER A 759 5.64 -23.48 -42.84
C SER A 759 5.87 -22.56 -41.63
N GLY A 760 6.30 -23.14 -40.51
CA GLY A 760 6.48 -22.46 -39.23
C GLY A 760 7.87 -22.67 -38.63
N GLN A 761 8.10 -22.11 -37.45
CA GLN A 761 9.38 -22.17 -36.75
C GLN A 761 9.30 -23.08 -35.52
N LEU A 762 10.14 -24.12 -35.47
CA LEU A 762 10.42 -24.87 -34.25
C LEU A 762 11.52 -24.15 -33.44
N VAL A 763 11.32 -23.99 -32.13
CA VAL A 763 12.33 -23.46 -31.18
C VAL A 763 12.40 -24.35 -29.95
N TRP A 764 13.61 -24.65 -29.50
CA TRP A 764 13.84 -25.44 -28.28
C TRP A 764 14.24 -24.53 -27.13
N TYR A 765 13.62 -24.71 -25.97
CA TYR A 765 13.95 -24.08 -24.71
C TYR A 765 14.37 -25.20 -23.76
N VAL A 766 15.68 -25.37 -23.54
CA VAL A 766 16.25 -26.49 -22.76
C VAL A 766 17.14 -25.93 -21.66
N ASP A 767 16.86 -26.25 -20.40
CA ASP A 767 17.70 -25.76 -19.30
C ASP A 767 19.05 -26.49 -19.21
N TYR A 768 20.00 -25.91 -18.48
CA TYR A 768 21.33 -26.50 -18.35
C TYR A 768 21.33 -27.88 -17.69
N GLU A 769 20.37 -28.21 -16.82
CA GLU A 769 20.27 -29.57 -16.26
C GLU A 769 19.86 -30.58 -17.35
N ALA A 770 18.80 -30.29 -18.11
CA ALA A 770 18.37 -31.15 -19.21
C ALA A 770 19.41 -31.22 -20.34
N LEU A 771 20.17 -30.14 -20.59
CA LEU A 771 21.15 -30.08 -21.68
C LEU A 771 22.51 -30.71 -21.31
N LEU A 772 22.97 -30.56 -20.06
CA LEU A 772 24.36 -30.86 -19.67
C LEU A 772 24.52 -31.95 -18.60
N GLY A 773 23.51 -32.21 -17.76
CA GLY A 773 23.49 -33.32 -16.79
C GLY A 773 23.48 -32.88 -15.34
#